data_AF-A0A416W0A1-F1
#
_entry.id   AF-A0A416W0A1-F1
#
_cell.length_a   1.000
_cell.length_b   1.000
_cell.length_c   1.000
_cell.angle_alpha   90.00
_cell.angle_beta   90.00
_cell.angle_gamma   90.00
#
_symmetry.space_group_name_H-M   'P 1'
#
loop_
_entity.id
_entity.type
_entity.pdbx_description
1 polymer ?
#
loop_
_entity_poly.entity_id
_entity_poly.type
_entity_poly.pdbx_seq_one_letter_code
_entity_poly.pdbx_strand_id
1 'polypeptide(L)'
;MDIVRERYDMAISRINEIAGESLIKEPYGDYFRRTAKFICHLDNIYQKIISGEIKKLELRELERINYDLYSDVYNENYSESYANPEFAVKKLGDDYGKMLCFLYEQIRKTIGNLYRKQEEISVSWFELFIEIYVDFEAMEDITVDGVRETLCSFMRDNTEIFTEASVDAMINPDNTFATDIVTKSDLQDLRYLYYYGEHVGYNEIEMAKYLNSLDQEKIDSLAFVYTEGYRKGFINTGKDLSIKETVDIRYNIGFERIVKAAIKNFEKMGLKPVIYPRGYGSTNFNRQYWFDHKFDEALYLDKAYVKRKLEVSKQAFENRKEMASKMAGPAVIEVFGENPFEPENKKEAYSLDGKQQKLKVEFTMEYQQIIQEYIKGDERSFTIIAFPIPEFGENFREMFDATVEINTLDEKKYAKVQQCLINALDKAVYVKVKGQGRNKTDIKVMMHELANPEKETNFENCLADVNIPLGEVFTSPKLKGTQGLLHVSEVYLGKLKYKNFEMTFEDGKVKDYNCSNFDSEEENKIYIKENVLYNHETLPIGEFAIGTNTTAYAMAGKFGAVYKLPILIVEKMGPHFAVGDTCYSYEEEIKTYNPDGKEIVARENEVSALRKTDISKAYFGCHTDITIPYDEIGEITAVTKAGEEITIIKNGKFVLDGTEMLNKPL
;
A
#
# COMPACT_ATOMS: atom_id res chain seq x y z
N MET A 1 11.65 -17.72 35.97
CA MET A 1 10.46 -17.00 35.47
C MET A 1 10.98 -16.06 34.41
N ASP A 2 10.32 -15.98 33.26
CA ASP A 2 10.71 -15.06 32.19
C ASP A 2 10.49 -13.61 32.68
N ILE A 3 11.50 -12.75 32.55
CA ILE A 3 11.46 -11.36 33.05
C ILE A 3 10.36 -10.55 32.35
N VAL A 4 10.11 -10.84 31.06
CA VAL A 4 9.05 -10.19 30.28
C VAL A 4 7.69 -10.57 30.84
N ARG A 5 7.51 -11.85 31.20
CA ARG A 5 6.26 -12.33 31.76
C ARG A 5 5.96 -11.74 33.14
N GLU A 6 6.99 -11.63 33.99
CA GLU A 6 6.86 -11.00 35.30
C GLU A 6 6.44 -9.52 35.18
N ARG A 7 7.07 -8.75 34.27
CA ARG A 7 6.66 -7.38 33.94
C ARG A 7 5.21 -7.33 33.48
N TYR A 8 4.81 -8.24 32.60
CA TYR A 8 3.44 -8.31 32.07
C TYR A 8 2.42 -8.53 33.19
N ASP A 9 2.63 -9.55 34.02
CA ASP A 9 1.72 -9.89 35.12
C ASP A 9 1.64 -8.75 36.15
N MET A 10 2.75 -8.05 36.44
CA MET A 10 2.77 -6.86 37.30
C MET A 10 1.99 -5.68 36.71
N ALA A 11 2.20 -5.39 35.42
CA ALA A 11 1.50 -4.30 34.73
C ALA A 11 -0.02 -4.55 34.70
N ILE A 12 -0.44 -5.77 34.35
CA ILE A 12 -1.86 -6.16 34.36
C ILE A 12 -2.45 -6.05 35.76
N SER A 13 -1.73 -6.47 36.80
CA SER A 13 -2.19 -6.34 38.18
C SER A 13 -2.49 -4.88 38.52
N ARG A 14 -1.58 -3.94 38.21
CA ARG A 14 -1.80 -2.51 38.48
C ARG A 14 -2.93 -1.93 37.64
N ILE A 15 -3.02 -2.31 36.36
CA ILE A 15 -4.07 -1.82 35.46
C ILE A 15 -5.46 -2.29 35.90
N ASN A 16 -5.57 -3.50 36.43
CA ASN A 16 -6.82 -3.99 37.01
C ASN A 16 -7.27 -3.18 38.23
N GLU A 17 -6.34 -2.69 39.06
CA GLU A 17 -6.64 -1.75 40.14
C GLU A 17 -7.15 -0.41 39.57
N ILE A 18 -6.43 0.16 38.57
CA ILE A 18 -6.80 1.41 37.90
C ILE A 18 -8.23 1.35 37.32
N ALA A 19 -8.65 0.20 36.80
CA ALA A 19 -9.99 0.01 36.24
C ALA A 19 -11.13 0.23 37.26
N GLY A 20 -10.86 0.06 38.56
CA GLY A 20 -11.81 0.24 39.67
C GLY A 20 -11.56 1.49 40.54
N GLU A 21 -10.43 2.16 40.38
CA GLU A 21 -10.04 3.32 41.17
C GLU A 21 -10.70 4.62 40.68
N SER A 22 -10.93 5.56 41.59
CA SER A 22 -11.43 6.91 41.30
C SER A 22 -10.47 7.97 41.86
N LEU A 23 -9.16 7.76 41.68
CA LEU A 23 -8.10 8.64 42.19
C LEU A 23 -7.93 9.90 41.32
N ILE A 24 -7.99 9.73 39.99
CA ILE A 24 -7.90 10.83 39.02
C ILE A 24 -9.28 11.50 38.86
N LYS A 25 -9.31 12.84 38.89
CA LYS A 25 -10.53 13.64 38.70
C LYS A 25 -11.01 13.57 37.26
N GLU A 26 -12.33 13.70 37.08
CA GLU A 26 -12.92 13.91 35.76
C GLU A 26 -12.42 15.22 35.12
N PRO A 27 -12.22 15.27 33.79
CA PRO A 27 -12.61 14.26 32.80
C PRO A 27 -11.56 13.16 32.51
N TYR A 28 -10.35 13.24 33.06
CA TYR A 28 -9.27 12.28 32.78
C TYR A 28 -9.53 10.91 33.43
N GLY A 29 -10.20 10.88 34.58
CA GLY A 29 -10.60 9.65 35.25
C GLY A 29 -11.40 8.70 34.34
N ASP A 30 -12.33 9.22 33.53
CA ASP A 30 -13.07 8.40 32.55
C ASP A 30 -12.16 7.73 31.52
N TYR A 31 -11.21 8.49 30.94
CA TYR A 31 -10.24 7.96 29.99
C TYR A 31 -9.46 6.79 30.58
N PHE A 32 -8.81 6.97 31.72
CA PHE A 32 -7.95 5.94 32.30
C PHE A 32 -8.75 4.70 32.71
N ARG A 33 -9.94 4.85 33.28
CA ARG A 33 -10.77 3.69 33.62
C ARG A 33 -11.26 2.93 32.39
N ARG A 34 -11.64 3.63 31.31
CA ARG A 34 -12.08 2.98 30.06
C ARG A 34 -10.92 2.25 29.38
N THR A 35 -9.77 2.90 29.29
CA THR A 35 -8.55 2.30 28.71
C THR A 35 -8.05 1.12 29.55
N ALA A 36 -8.05 1.23 30.88
CA ALA A 36 -7.67 0.12 31.77
C ALA A 36 -8.61 -1.08 31.64
N LYS A 37 -9.93 -0.85 31.56
CA LYS A 37 -10.92 -1.92 31.29
C LYS A 37 -10.68 -2.59 29.95
N PHE A 38 -10.34 -1.81 28.92
CA PHE A 38 -9.97 -2.33 27.61
C PHE A 38 -8.70 -3.21 27.69
N ILE A 39 -7.65 -2.75 28.36
CA ILE A 39 -6.43 -3.56 28.56
C ILE A 39 -6.72 -4.84 29.37
N CYS A 40 -7.55 -4.78 30.41
CA CYS A 40 -7.98 -5.98 31.14
C CYS A 40 -8.76 -6.95 30.23
N HIS A 41 -9.56 -6.43 29.29
CA HIS A 41 -10.22 -7.26 28.29
C HIS A 41 -9.22 -7.93 27.34
N LEU A 42 -8.17 -7.21 26.90
CA LEU A 42 -7.07 -7.76 26.13
C LEU A 42 -6.35 -8.88 26.87
N ASP A 43 -6.04 -8.70 28.15
CA ASP A 43 -5.41 -9.73 28.99
C ASP A 43 -6.29 -10.99 29.07
N ASN A 44 -7.59 -10.85 29.34
CA ASN A 44 -8.52 -11.98 29.37
C ASN A 44 -8.47 -12.82 28.07
N ILE A 45 -8.39 -12.15 26.92
CA ILE A 45 -8.25 -12.80 25.61
C ILE A 45 -6.87 -13.45 25.48
N TYR A 46 -5.82 -12.75 25.91
CA TYR A 46 -4.45 -13.25 25.87
C TYR A 46 -4.26 -14.52 26.71
N GLN A 47 -4.85 -14.60 27.91
CA GLN A 47 -4.84 -15.82 28.73
C GLN A 47 -5.50 -17.01 28.00
N LYS A 48 -6.56 -16.76 27.21
CA LYS A 48 -7.19 -17.78 26.34
C LYS A 48 -6.29 -18.20 25.18
N ILE A 49 -5.51 -17.26 24.63
CA ILE A 49 -4.54 -17.54 23.55
C ILE A 49 -3.41 -18.43 24.05
N ILE A 50 -2.77 -18.08 25.18
CA ILE A 50 -1.62 -18.83 25.69
C ILE A 50 -2.01 -20.22 26.24
N SER A 51 -3.21 -20.35 26.82
CA SER A 51 -3.74 -21.64 27.29
C SER A 51 -4.28 -22.53 26.15
N GLY A 52 -4.43 -21.98 24.94
CA GLY A 52 -5.06 -22.65 23.80
C GLY A 52 -6.57 -22.80 23.91
N GLU A 53 -7.21 -22.18 24.91
CA GLU A 53 -8.67 -22.13 25.04
C GLU A 53 -9.32 -21.40 23.86
N ILE A 54 -8.66 -20.38 23.29
CA ILE A 54 -9.19 -19.59 22.17
C ILE A 54 -9.60 -20.45 20.98
N LYS A 55 -8.86 -21.55 20.70
CA LYS A 55 -9.14 -22.47 19.59
C LYS A 55 -10.29 -23.44 19.88
N LYS A 56 -10.76 -23.50 21.12
CA LYS A 56 -11.85 -24.38 21.58
C LYS A 56 -13.18 -23.64 21.65
N LEU A 57 -13.17 -22.31 21.55
CA LEU A 57 -14.38 -21.50 21.56
C LEU A 57 -15.26 -21.80 20.35
N GLU A 58 -16.56 -21.62 20.55
CA GLU A 58 -17.54 -21.66 19.48
C GLU A 58 -17.43 -20.39 18.62
N LEU A 59 -17.85 -20.48 17.35
CA LEU A 59 -17.78 -19.36 16.41
C LEU A 59 -18.43 -18.08 16.97
N ARG A 60 -19.60 -18.20 17.60
CA ARG A 60 -20.32 -17.06 18.20
C ARG A 60 -19.54 -16.36 19.31
N GLU A 61 -18.72 -17.10 20.06
CA GLU A 61 -17.90 -16.52 21.12
C GLU A 61 -16.73 -15.74 20.52
N LEU A 62 -16.13 -16.25 19.44
CA LEU A 62 -15.08 -15.56 18.69
C LEU A 62 -15.61 -14.29 18.00
N GLU A 63 -16.79 -14.37 17.38
CA GLU A 63 -17.51 -13.23 16.81
C GLU A 63 -17.73 -12.13 17.85
N ARG A 64 -18.19 -12.52 19.05
CA ARG A 64 -18.40 -11.58 20.15
C ARG A 64 -17.10 -10.94 20.63
N ILE A 65 -16.04 -11.73 20.81
CA ILE A 65 -14.71 -11.20 21.18
C ILE A 65 -14.24 -10.19 20.14
N ASN A 66 -14.38 -10.50 18.85
CA ASN A 66 -13.99 -9.58 17.78
C ASN A 66 -14.81 -8.29 17.80
N TYR A 67 -16.14 -8.39 17.93
CA TYR A 67 -17.00 -7.21 18.05
C TYR A 67 -16.61 -6.34 19.25
N ASP A 68 -16.45 -6.95 20.44
CA ASP A 68 -16.09 -6.22 21.66
C ASP A 68 -14.73 -5.51 21.51
N LEU A 69 -13.79 -6.11 20.78
CA LEU A 69 -12.46 -5.54 20.48
C LEU A 69 -12.46 -4.35 19.54
N TYR A 70 -13.48 -4.12 18.71
CA TYR A 70 -13.50 -3.06 17.68
C TYR A 70 -14.73 -2.14 17.76
N SER A 71 -15.72 -2.48 18.59
CA SER A 71 -17.04 -1.83 18.62
C SER A 71 -17.00 -0.31 18.81
N ASP A 72 -16.08 0.21 19.63
CA ASP A 72 -15.99 1.65 19.89
C ASP A 72 -15.43 2.44 18.69
N VAL A 73 -14.69 1.80 17.79
CA VAL A 73 -14.09 2.45 16.62
C VAL A 73 -14.87 2.21 15.32
N TYR A 74 -16.01 1.53 15.38
CA TYR A 74 -16.95 1.48 14.26
C TYR A 74 -17.59 2.85 13.99
N ASN A 75 -17.97 3.09 12.72
CA ASN A 75 -18.46 4.39 12.26
C ASN A 75 -19.60 4.94 13.15
N GLU A 76 -20.53 4.11 13.57
CA GLU A 76 -21.68 4.48 14.41
C GLU A 76 -21.32 4.90 15.84
N ASN A 77 -20.17 4.45 16.36
CA ASN A 77 -19.70 4.71 17.73
C ASN A 77 -18.47 5.64 17.78
N TYR A 78 -17.82 5.87 16.63
CA TYR A 78 -16.53 6.54 16.57
C TYR A 78 -16.58 7.98 17.08
N SER A 79 -17.71 8.67 16.96
CA SER A 79 -17.92 10.02 17.51
C SER A 79 -17.82 10.10 19.04
N GLU A 80 -17.88 8.96 19.74
CA GLU A 80 -17.79 8.85 21.21
C GLU A 80 -16.57 8.04 21.70
N SER A 81 -15.64 7.71 20.79
CA SER A 81 -14.42 6.99 21.10
C SER A 81 -13.26 7.92 21.45
N TYR A 82 -12.43 7.51 22.41
CA TYR A 82 -11.16 8.19 22.68
C TYR A 82 -10.13 8.02 21.56
N ALA A 83 -10.39 7.15 20.58
CA ALA A 83 -9.64 7.05 19.33
C ALA A 83 -10.12 8.08 18.28
N ASN A 84 -11.10 8.93 18.59
CA ASN A 84 -11.47 10.04 17.73
C ASN A 84 -10.83 11.32 18.26
N PRO A 85 -9.92 11.97 17.51
CA PRO A 85 -9.23 13.17 17.98
C PRO A 85 -10.19 14.28 18.41
N GLU A 86 -11.31 14.47 17.69
CA GLU A 86 -12.32 15.48 18.04
C GLU A 86 -12.96 15.18 19.40
N PHE A 87 -13.34 13.92 19.64
CA PHE A 87 -13.94 13.52 20.91
C PHE A 87 -12.93 13.61 22.05
N ALA A 88 -11.71 13.13 21.85
CA ALA A 88 -10.65 13.15 22.84
C ALA A 88 -10.30 14.58 23.27
N VAL A 89 -10.09 15.49 22.31
CA VAL A 89 -9.84 16.92 22.59
C VAL A 89 -11.02 17.58 23.27
N LYS A 90 -12.25 17.33 22.80
CA LYS A 90 -13.47 17.88 23.42
C LYS A 90 -13.60 17.46 24.89
N LYS A 91 -13.19 16.24 25.25
CA LYS A 91 -13.30 15.71 26.60
C LYS A 91 -12.13 16.06 27.50
N LEU A 92 -10.91 16.05 26.95
CA LEU A 92 -9.67 16.05 27.73
C LEU A 92 -8.83 17.34 27.51
N GLY A 93 -9.33 18.27 26.70
CA GLY A 93 -8.63 19.50 26.31
C GLY A 93 -7.66 19.30 25.13
N ASP A 94 -7.26 20.40 24.51
CA ASP A 94 -6.48 20.40 23.26
C ASP A 94 -5.14 19.66 23.39
N ASP A 95 -4.38 19.91 24.46
CA ASP A 95 -3.04 19.36 24.62
C ASP A 95 -3.06 17.88 25.04
N TYR A 96 -3.65 17.58 26.20
CA TYR A 96 -3.70 16.21 26.72
C TYR A 96 -4.60 15.31 25.88
N GLY A 97 -5.69 15.83 25.31
CA GLY A 97 -6.61 15.03 24.49
C GLY A 97 -5.94 14.44 23.26
N LYS A 98 -5.08 15.18 22.56
CA LYS A 98 -4.33 14.65 21.40
C LYS A 98 -3.35 13.55 21.81
N MET A 99 -2.60 13.76 22.89
CA MET A 99 -1.61 12.79 23.38
C MET A 99 -2.26 11.51 23.92
N LEU A 100 -3.38 11.63 24.62
CA LEU A 100 -4.14 10.48 25.13
C LEU A 100 -4.90 9.76 24.01
N CYS A 101 -5.36 10.48 22.97
CA CYS A 101 -5.89 9.86 21.76
C CYS A 101 -4.83 8.98 21.07
N PHE A 102 -3.62 9.51 20.89
CA PHE A 102 -2.48 8.74 20.39
C PHE A 102 -2.20 7.51 21.25
N LEU A 103 -2.08 7.67 22.57
CA LEU A 103 -1.79 6.56 23.47
C LEU A 103 -2.86 5.46 23.39
N TYR A 104 -4.14 5.84 23.35
CA TYR A 104 -5.23 4.87 23.20
C TYR A 104 -5.12 4.11 21.88
N GLU A 105 -4.87 4.79 20.76
CA GLU A 105 -4.64 4.18 19.45
C GLU A 105 -3.49 3.14 19.49
N GLN A 106 -2.36 3.49 20.12
CA GLN A 106 -1.22 2.57 20.24
C GLN A 106 -1.53 1.36 21.12
N ILE A 107 -2.28 1.55 22.21
CA ILE A 107 -2.78 0.44 23.04
C ILE A 107 -3.68 -0.49 22.22
N ARG A 108 -4.54 0.06 21.35
CA ARG A 108 -5.38 -0.75 20.45
C ARG A 108 -4.55 -1.59 19.48
N LYS A 109 -3.43 -1.07 18.96
CA LYS A 109 -2.51 -1.84 18.09
C LYS A 109 -1.94 -3.08 18.79
N THR A 110 -1.91 -3.13 20.12
CA THR A 110 -1.44 -4.30 20.87
C THR A 110 -2.34 -5.54 20.73
N ILE A 111 -3.57 -5.42 20.20
CA ILE A 111 -4.43 -6.58 19.89
C ILE A 111 -3.65 -7.60 19.06
N GLY A 112 -3.12 -7.19 17.90
CA GLY A 112 -2.37 -8.08 17.03
C GLY A 112 -1.09 -8.61 17.70
N ASN A 113 -0.40 -7.77 18.49
CA ASN A 113 0.82 -8.19 19.21
C ASN A 113 0.54 -9.34 20.18
N LEU A 114 -0.57 -9.29 20.94
CA LEU A 114 -0.96 -10.33 21.89
C LEU A 114 -1.34 -11.64 21.18
N TYR A 115 -2.06 -11.58 20.05
CA TYR A 115 -2.34 -12.77 19.23
C TYR A 115 -1.06 -13.43 18.71
N ARG A 116 -0.05 -12.62 18.38
CA ARG A 116 1.29 -13.08 17.98
C ARG A 116 2.22 -13.40 19.15
N LYS A 117 1.74 -13.30 20.40
CA LYS A 117 2.51 -13.54 21.64
C LYS A 117 3.75 -12.66 21.78
N GLN A 118 3.69 -11.42 21.28
CA GLN A 118 4.74 -10.42 21.40
C GLN A 118 4.62 -9.68 22.74
N GLU A 119 4.76 -10.41 23.86
CA GLU A 119 4.56 -9.88 25.22
C GLU A 119 5.40 -8.65 25.51
N GLU A 120 6.67 -8.63 25.06
CA GLU A 120 7.60 -7.51 25.30
C GLU A 120 7.10 -6.20 24.67
N ILE A 121 6.51 -6.26 23.47
CA ILE A 121 5.95 -5.08 22.81
C ILE A 121 4.70 -4.61 23.56
N SER A 122 3.79 -5.53 23.89
CA SER A 122 2.55 -5.19 24.57
C SER A 122 2.78 -4.63 25.97
N VAL A 123 3.69 -5.23 26.76
CA VAL A 123 3.97 -4.77 28.12
C VAL A 123 4.62 -3.38 28.14
N SER A 124 5.49 -3.05 27.18
CA SER A 124 6.06 -1.70 27.09
C SER A 124 4.96 -0.63 26.95
N TRP A 125 3.92 -0.89 26.14
CA TRP A 125 2.77 0.03 26.03
C TRP A 125 1.92 0.10 27.31
N PHE A 126 1.78 -1.02 28.03
CA PHE A 126 1.05 -1.06 29.29
C PHE A 126 1.79 -0.34 30.42
N GLU A 127 3.11 -0.47 30.47
CA GLU A 127 3.97 0.28 31.40
C GLU A 127 3.90 1.79 31.11
N LEU A 128 3.95 2.20 29.83
CA LEU A 128 3.74 3.60 29.46
C LEU A 128 2.36 4.11 29.88
N PHE A 129 1.29 3.31 29.71
CA PHE A 129 -0.04 3.67 30.20
C PHE A 129 -0.06 3.90 31.71
N ILE A 130 0.62 3.05 32.49
CA ILE A 130 0.73 3.19 33.95
C ILE A 130 1.55 4.44 34.31
N GLU A 131 2.65 4.71 33.63
CA GLU A 131 3.48 5.90 33.86
C GLU A 131 2.68 7.19 33.65
N ILE A 132 1.99 7.29 32.50
CA ILE A 132 1.10 8.42 32.21
C ILE A 132 -0.05 8.50 33.21
N TYR A 133 -0.60 7.37 33.67
CA TYR A 133 -1.61 7.39 34.73
C TYR A 133 -1.07 8.00 36.03
N VAL A 134 0.11 7.58 36.47
CA VAL A 134 0.76 8.09 37.70
C VAL A 134 1.04 9.59 37.60
N ASP A 135 1.47 10.07 36.43
CA ASP A 135 1.65 11.51 36.20
C ASP A 135 0.33 12.28 36.43
N PHE A 136 -0.81 11.74 35.99
CA PHE A 136 -2.12 12.36 36.19
C PHE A 136 -2.71 12.18 37.60
N GLU A 137 -2.26 11.19 38.37
CA GLU A 137 -2.55 11.13 39.82
C GLU A 137 -1.90 12.32 40.54
N ALA A 138 -0.68 12.66 40.14
CA ALA A 138 0.07 13.83 40.60
C ALA A 138 -0.20 15.08 39.75
N MET A 139 -1.48 15.33 39.39
CA MET A 139 -1.87 16.41 38.46
C MET A 139 -1.37 17.82 38.84
N GLU A 140 -1.03 18.08 40.10
CA GLU A 140 -0.46 19.37 40.52
C GLU A 140 1.00 19.56 40.06
N ASP A 141 1.71 18.47 39.78
CA ASP A 141 3.12 18.44 39.39
C ASP A 141 3.33 18.15 37.88
N ILE A 142 2.29 17.70 37.18
CA ILE A 142 2.35 17.36 35.74
C ILE A 142 2.31 18.60 34.84
N THR A 143 3.05 18.55 33.74
CA THR A 143 2.97 19.54 32.66
C THR A 143 2.70 18.86 31.32
N VAL A 144 2.09 19.59 30.39
CA VAL A 144 1.87 19.14 29.02
C VAL A 144 3.19 18.70 28.36
N ASP A 145 4.25 19.47 28.56
CA ASP A 145 5.58 19.16 28.02
C ASP A 145 6.18 17.90 28.66
N GLY A 146 5.91 17.67 29.96
CA GLY A 146 6.31 16.45 30.66
C GLY A 146 5.69 15.20 30.02
N VAL A 147 4.37 15.18 29.85
CA VAL A 147 3.66 14.06 29.18
C VAL A 147 4.18 13.84 27.76
N ARG A 148 4.39 14.94 27.02
CA ARG A 148 4.96 14.86 25.67
C ARG A 148 6.34 14.23 25.68
N GLU A 149 7.22 14.64 26.58
CA GLU A 149 8.57 14.09 26.69
C GLU A 149 8.56 12.61 27.08
N THR A 150 7.66 12.18 27.98
CA THR A 150 7.47 10.77 28.32
C THR A 150 7.12 9.95 27.08
N LEU A 151 6.14 10.40 26.28
CA LEU A 151 5.74 9.73 25.03
C LEU A 151 6.87 9.71 23.99
N CYS A 152 7.56 10.84 23.78
CA CYS A 152 8.67 10.94 22.83
C CYS A 152 9.87 10.08 23.24
N SER A 153 10.22 10.07 24.52
CA SER A 153 11.29 9.25 25.07
C SER A 153 10.95 7.77 24.94
N PHE A 154 9.72 7.37 25.28
CA PHE A 154 9.26 6.00 25.09
C PHE A 154 9.45 5.53 23.64
N MET A 155 9.02 6.34 22.67
CA MET A 155 9.18 6.00 21.25
C MET A 155 10.64 5.83 20.86
N ARG A 156 11.52 6.71 21.33
CA ARG A 156 12.96 6.66 21.04
C ARG A 156 13.65 5.47 21.71
N ASP A 157 13.33 5.19 22.96
CA ASP A 157 14.01 4.18 23.78
C ASP A 157 13.58 2.76 23.40
N ASN A 158 12.33 2.56 23.00
CA ASN A 158 11.80 1.25 22.55
C ASN A 158 11.94 1.03 21.03
N THR A 159 12.49 2.00 20.30
CA THR A 159 12.66 1.92 18.83
C THR A 159 13.45 0.69 18.40
N GLU A 160 14.44 0.25 19.17
CA GLU A 160 15.23 -0.96 18.89
C GLU A 160 14.35 -2.21 18.91
N ILE A 161 13.64 -2.47 20.02
CA ILE A 161 12.72 -3.60 20.20
C ILE A 161 11.71 -3.66 19.05
N PHE A 162 11.05 -2.54 18.75
CA PHE A 162 10.03 -2.49 17.70
C PHE A 162 10.61 -2.72 16.30
N THR A 163 11.82 -2.23 16.03
CA THR A 163 12.47 -2.39 14.73
C THR A 163 12.98 -3.79 14.52
N GLU A 164 13.62 -4.38 15.53
CA GLU A 164 14.10 -5.76 15.44
C GLU A 164 12.96 -6.73 15.18
N ALA A 165 11.85 -6.61 15.92
CA ALA A 165 10.67 -7.44 15.70
C ALA A 165 10.06 -7.25 14.30
N SER A 166 10.02 -6.01 13.80
CA SER A 166 9.48 -5.72 12.47
C SER A 166 10.37 -6.26 11.35
N VAL A 167 11.70 -6.11 11.46
CA VAL A 167 12.64 -6.61 10.45
C VAL A 167 12.63 -8.14 10.47
N ASP A 168 12.68 -8.76 11.65
CA ASP A 168 12.60 -10.22 11.79
C ASP A 168 11.35 -10.78 11.11
N ALA A 169 10.18 -10.22 11.44
CA ALA A 169 8.92 -10.67 10.84
C ALA A 169 8.93 -10.57 9.30
N MET A 170 9.56 -9.54 8.73
CA MET A 170 9.56 -9.30 7.30
C MET A 170 10.44 -10.27 6.50
N ILE A 171 11.45 -10.91 7.10
CA ILE A 171 12.42 -11.76 6.38
C ILE A 171 12.52 -13.19 6.91
N ASN A 172 12.04 -13.45 8.12
CA ASN A 172 12.21 -14.73 8.80
C ASN A 172 11.09 -15.73 8.48
N PRO A 173 11.35 -16.81 7.71
CA PRO A 173 10.36 -17.82 7.39
C PRO A 173 9.98 -18.70 8.59
N ASP A 174 10.75 -18.67 9.68
CA ASP A 174 10.43 -19.40 10.91
C ASP A 174 9.37 -18.66 11.75
N ASN A 175 9.09 -17.39 11.44
CA ASN A 175 7.91 -16.70 11.95
C ASN A 175 6.65 -17.22 11.24
N THR A 176 6.12 -18.31 11.79
CA THR A 176 5.08 -19.11 11.14
C THR A 176 3.66 -18.70 11.51
N PHE A 177 3.43 -17.62 12.28
CA PHE A 177 2.10 -17.29 12.83
C PHE A 177 0.97 -17.34 11.78
N ALA A 178 1.06 -16.53 10.72
CA ALA A 178 0.02 -16.48 9.69
C ALA A 178 0.10 -17.69 8.73
N THR A 179 1.31 -18.15 8.39
CA THR A 179 1.52 -19.35 7.59
C THR A 179 0.84 -20.58 8.23
N ASP A 180 0.92 -20.71 9.55
CA ASP A 180 0.28 -21.78 10.31
C ASP A 180 -1.24 -21.67 10.27
N ILE A 181 -1.79 -20.46 10.38
CA ILE A 181 -3.25 -20.27 10.25
C ILE A 181 -3.71 -20.76 8.87
N VAL A 182 -3.03 -20.35 7.79
CA VAL A 182 -3.39 -20.76 6.41
C VAL A 182 -3.22 -22.26 6.19
N THR A 183 -2.07 -22.81 6.59
CA THR A 183 -1.68 -24.18 6.21
C THR A 183 -2.25 -25.24 7.15
N LYS A 184 -2.35 -24.96 8.46
CA LYS A 184 -2.73 -25.94 9.49
C LYS A 184 -4.20 -25.87 9.92
N SER A 185 -4.91 -24.78 9.65
CA SER A 185 -6.35 -24.70 9.94
C SER A 185 -7.19 -25.46 8.91
N ASP A 186 -8.38 -25.89 9.34
CA ASP A 186 -9.46 -26.26 8.42
C ASP A 186 -10.12 -24.99 7.91
N LEU A 187 -9.90 -24.67 6.63
CA LEU A 187 -10.43 -23.45 6.03
C LEU A 187 -11.94 -23.52 5.76
N GLN A 188 -12.58 -24.69 5.92
CA GLN A 188 -14.04 -24.80 5.89
C GLN A 188 -14.67 -24.31 7.21
N ASP A 189 -13.90 -24.29 8.30
CA ASP A 189 -14.32 -23.81 9.62
C ASP A 189 -13.91 -22.35 9.82
N LEU A 190 -14.87 -21.44 9.64
CA LEU A 190 -14.65 -19.99 9.66
C LEU A 190 -14.08 -19.44 10.98
N ARG A 191 -13.99 -20.25 12.05
CA ARG A 191 -13.30 -19.86 13.30
C ARG A 191 -11.86 -19.42 13.07
N TYR A 192 -11.19 -19.94 12.02
CA TYR A 192 -9.80 -19.57 11.74
C TYR A 192 -9.61 -18.07 11.45
N LEU A 193 -10.63 -17.38 10.90
CA LEU A 193 -10.57 -15.95 10.58
C LEU A 193 -10.26 -15.11 11.83
N TYR A 194 -10.71 -15.57 13.00
CA TYR A 194 -10.55 -14.87 14.28
C TYR A 194 -9.20 -15.14 14.96
N TYR A 195 -8.34 -16.00 14.39
CA TYR A 195 -7.05 -16.35 14.99
C TYR A 195 -5.93 -15.35 14.67
N TYR A 196 -6.15 -14.42 13.74
CA TYR A 196 -5.16 -13.42 13.34
C TYR A 196 -4.97 -12.30 14.37
N GLY A 197 -5.99 -12.00 15.19
CA GLY A 197 -6.01 -10.79 16.01
C GLY A 197 -6.31 -9.53 15.21
N GLU A 198 -7.06 -9.67 14.12
CA GLU A 198 -7.50 -8.58 13.25
C GLU A 198 -9.05 -8.48 13.27
N HIS A 199 -9.59 -7.37 12.78
CA HIS A 199 -11.03 -7.19 12.63
C HIS A 199 -11.59 -8.20 11.61
N VAL A 200 -12.71 -8.87 11.90
CA VAL A 200 -13.35 -9.80 10.95
C VAL A 200 -14.76 -9.31 10.69
N GLY A 201 -14.96 -8.72 9.51
CA GLY A 201 -16.24 -8.16 9.09
C GLY A 201 -16.94 -8.97 8.01
N TYR A 202 -17.95 -8.34 7.41
CA TYR A 202 -18.74 -8.90 6.31
C TYR A 202 -17.87 -9.37 5.14
N ASN A 203 -16.88 -8.57 4.73
CA ASN A 203 -16.03 -8.88 3.58
C ASN A 203 -15.19 -10.12 3.81
N GLU A 204 -14.51 -10.23 4.95
CA GLU A 204 -13.66 -11.38 5.28
C GLU A 204 -14.48 -12.68 5.33
N ILE A 205 -15.66 -12.63 5.98
CA ILE A 205 -16.55 -13.79 6.16
C ILE A 205 -17.14 -14.25 4.83
N GLU A 206 -17.73 -13.35 4.06
CA GLU A 206 -18.40 -13.71 2.81
C GLU A 206 -17.39 -14.08 1.71
N MET A 207 -16.18 -13.50 1.73
CA MET A 207 -15.11 -13.92 0.84
C MET A 207 -14.65 -15.35 1.14
N ALA A 208 -14.42 -15.69 2.41
CA ALA A 208 -14.06 -17.05 2.81
C ALA A 208 -15.16 -18.06 2.41
N LYS A 209 -16.43 -17.75 2.68
CA LYS A 209 -17.58 -18.59 2.25
C LYS A 209 -17.63 -18.75 0.74
N TYR A 210 -17.41 -17.68 -0.01
CA TYR A 210 -17.42 -17.74 -1.47
C TYR A 210 -16.30 -18.65 -1.99
N LEU A 211 -15.05 -18.49 -1.54
CA LEU A 211 -13.95 -19.37 -1.94
C LEU A 211 -14.15 -20.81 -1.50
N ASN A 212 -14.80 -21.05 -0.35
CA ASN A 212 -15.17 -22.39 0.10
C ASN A 212 -16.26 -23.04 -0.77
N SER A 213 -17.03 -22.24 -1.51
CA SER A 213 -18.01 -22.74 -2.48
C SER A 213 -17.41 -23.13 -3.83
N LEU A 214 -16.19 -22.69 -4.13
CA LEU A 214 -15.47 -23.04 -5.35
C LEU A 214 -14.80 -24.41 -5.23
N ASP A 215 -14.78 -25.18 -6.32
CA ASP A 215 -14.03 -26.42 -6.37
C ASP A 215 -12.51 -26.17 -6.29
N GLN A 216 -11.75 -27.24 -6.03
CA GLN A 216 -10.30 -27.13 -5.90
C GLN A 216 -9.63 -26.77 -7.23
N GLU A 217 -10.18 -27.18 -8.38
CA GLU A 217 -9.62 -26.89 -9.70
C GLU A 217 -9.63 -25.39 -9.99
N LYS A 218 -10.74 -24.71 -9.68
CA LYS A 218 -10.86 -23.26 -9.79
C LYS A 218 -9.89 -22.54 -8.86
N ILE A 219 -9.77 -22.97 -7.60
CA ILE A 219 -8.82 -22.38 -6.65
C ILE A 219 -7.37 -22.55 -7.12
N ASP A 220 -7.01 -23.74 -7.59
CA ASP A 220 -5.67 -24.02 -8.12
C ASP A 220 -5.37 -23.18 -9.35
N SER A 221 -6.37 -22.96 -10.23
CA SER A 221 -6.24 -22.07 -11.38
C SER A 221 -6.01 -20.60 -10.99
N LEU A 222 -6.71 -20.09 -9.98
CA LEU A 222 -6.52 -18.71 -9.50
C LEU A 222 -5.12 -18.52 -8.91
N ALA A 223 -4.69 -19.47 -8.07
CA ALA A 223 -3.36 -19.46 -7.50
C ALA A 223 -2.27 -19.63 -8.58
N PHE A 224 -2.52 -20.43 -9.62
CA PHE A 224 -1.59 -20.66 -10.71
C PHE A 224 -1.29 -19.37 -11.48
N VAL A 225 -2.31 -18.60 -11.89
CA VAL A 225 -2.14 -17.32 -12.61
C VAL A 225 -1.24 -16.38 -11.80
N TYR A 226 -1.54 -16.22 -10.52
CA TYR A 226 -0.77 -15.42 -9.58
C TYR A 226 0.69 -15.89 -9.43
N THR A 227 0.92 -17.18 -9.19
CA THR A 227 2.30 -17.68 -8.98
C THR A 227 3.11 -17.80 -10.27
N GLU A 228 2.47 -18.02 -11.42
CA GLU A 228 3.16 -18.05 -12.71
C GLU A 228 3.58 -16.66 -13.17
N GLY A 229 2.78 -15.63 -12.90
CA GLY A 229 3.22 -14.24 -13.07
C GLY A 229 4.56 -14.00 -12.35
N TYR A 230 4.63 -14.44 -11.10
CA TYR A 230 5.84 -14.35 -10.27
C TYR A 230 7.04 -15.03 -10.91
N ARG A 231 6.87 -16.28 -11.36
CA ARG A 231 7.94 -17.02 -12.04
C ARG A 231 8.35 -16.35 -13.36
N LYS A 232 7.39 -15.82 -14.14
CA LYS A 232 7.67 -15.10 -15.39
C LYS A 232 8.43 -13.81 -15.16
N GLY A 233 8.15 -13.07 -14.09
CA GLY A 233 8.87 -11.87 -13.71
C GLY A 233 10.39 -12.11 -13.59
N PHE A 234 10.79 -13.21 -12.94
CA PHE A 234 12.21 -13.62 -12.89
C PHE A 234 12.79 -13.95 -14.27
N ILE A 235 12.04 -14.67 -15.11
CA ILE A 235 12.50 -15.07 -16.44
C ILE A 235 12.69 -13.87 -17.37
N ASN A 236 11.70 -12.98 -17.41
CA ASN A 236 11.68 -11.85 -18.33
C ASN A 236 12.76 -10.81 -17.98
N THR A 237 13.12 -10.70 -16.70
CA THR A 237 14.19 -9.82 -16.22
C THR A 237 15.56 -10.50 -16.15
N GLY A 238 15.65 -11.79 -16.50
CA GLY A 238 16.90 -12.56 -16.47
C GLY A 238 17.46 -12.78 -15.05
N LYS A 239 16.61 -12.68 -14.02
CA LYS A 239 17.00 -12.83 -12.61
C LYS A 239 17.00 -14.31 -12.23
N ASP A 240 18.03 -14.74 -11.51
CA ASP A 240 18.16 -16.12 -11.04
C ASP A 240 17.30 -16.33 -9.77
N LEU A 241 16.19 -17.07 -9.91
CA LEU A 241 15.36 -17.41 -8.75
C LEU A 241 16.06 -18.40 -7.80
N SER A 242 16.99 -19.23 -8.29
CA SER A 242 17.58 -20.33 -7.52
C SER A 242 18.49 -19.88 -6.38
N ILE A 243 18.92 -18.62 -6.38
CA ILE A 243 19.70 -18.03 -5.28
C ILE A 243 18.82 -17.56 -4.11
N LYS A 244 17.49 -17.53 -4.30
CA LYS A 244 16.50 -17.10 -3.30
C LYS A 244 15.86 -18.30 -2.59
N GLU A 245 15.33 -18.05 -1.39
CA GLU A 245 14.76 -19.10 -0.53
C GLU A 245 13.41 -18.73 0.09
N THR A 246 13.03 -17.45 0.10
CA THR A 246 11.79 -16.99 0.72
C THR A 246 10.98 -16.08 -0.21
N VAL A 247 9.65 -16.09 -0.05
CA VAL A 247 8.71 -15.20 -0.76
C VAL A 247 7.85 -14.46 0.25
N ASP A 248 7.70 -13.15 0.07
CA ASP A 248 6.82 -12.30 0.88
C ASP A 248 5.40 -12.38 0.30
N ILE A 249 4.47 -13.04 0.99
CA ILE A 249 3.09 -13.19 0.51
C ILE A 249 2.20 -12.18 1.23
N ARG A 250 1.48 -11.38 0.44
CA ARG A 250 0.56 -10.34 0.95
C ARG A 250 -0.88 -10.55 0.46
N TYR A 251 -1.87 -10.50 1.35
CA TYR A 251 -3.28 -10.74 1.00
C TYR A 251 -4.27 -10.17 2.04
N ASN A 252 -5.56 -10.13 1.71
CA ASN A 252 -6.63 -9.82 2.67
C ASN A 252 -7.23 -11.08 3.31
N ILE A 253 -7.57 -11.01 4.60
CA ILE A 253 -8.24 -12.10 5.32
C ILE A 253 -9.52 -12.52 4.56
N GLY A 254 -9.74 -13.82 4.44
CA GLY A 254 -10.78 -14.43 3.60
C GLY A 254 -10.28 -15.00 2.27
N PHE A 255 -9.04 -14.71 1.86
CA PHE A 255 -8.40 -15.26 0.66
C PHE A 255 -7.54 -16.52 0.90
N GLU A 256 -7.58 -17.10 2.10
CA GLU A 256 -6.64 -18.13 2.55
C GLU A 256 -6.67 -19.39 1.67
N ARG A 257 -7.80 -19.72 1.04
CA ARG A 257 -7.87 -20.88 0.12
C ARG A 257 -6.97 -20.70 -1.10
N ILE A 258 -6.91 -19.49 -1.67
CA ILE A 258 -6.01 -19.17 -2.79
C ILE A 258 -4.57 -19.13 -2.28
N VAL A 259 -4.31 -18.50 -1.14
CA VAL A 259 -2.97 -18.41 -0.53
C VAL A 259 -2.41 -19.80 -0.22
N LYS A 260 -3.22 -20.71 0.31
CA LYS A 260 -2.81 -22.10 0.61
C LYS A 260 -2.40 -22.86 -0.65
N ALA A 261 -3.07 -22.63 -1.77
CA ALA A 261 -2.68 -23.19 -3.06
C ALA A 261 -1.42 -22.51 -3.61
N ALA A 262 -1.28 -21.19 -3.46
CA ALA A 262 -0.10 -20.44 -3.86
C ALA A 262 1.16 -20.85 -3.09
N ILE A 263 1.07 -21.06 -1.77
CA ILE A 263 2.18 -21.59 -0.94
C ILE A 263 2.71 -22.90 -1.54
N LYS A 264 1.84 -23.83 -1.93
CA LYS A 264 2.25 -25.09 -2.57
C LYS A 264 2.92 -24.88 -3.93
N ASN A 265 2.54 -23.84 -4.67
CA ASN A 265 3.19 -23.51 -5.93
C ASN A 265 4.58 -22.90 -5.69
N PHE A 266 4.73 -22.01 -4.71
CA PHE A 266 6.01 -21.43 -4.32
C PHE A 266 6.97 -22.48 -3.73
N GLU A 267 6.48 -23.46 -2.97
CA GLU A 267 7.28 -24.60 -2.51
C GLU A 267 7.89 -25.38 -3.68
N LYS A 268 7.15 -25.57 -4.78
CA LYS A 268 7.68 -26.20 -6.01
C LYS A 268 8.75 -25.36 -6.70
N MET A 269 8.74 -24.04 -6.47
CA MET A 269 9.77 -23.10 -6.93
C MET A 269 10.98 -23.02 -5.97
N GLY A 270 10.95 -23.76 -4.84
CA GLY A 270 12.01 -23.75 -3.83
C GLY A 270 11.89 -22.64 -2.79
N LEU A 271 10.75 -21.96 -2.71
CA LEU A 271 10.53 -20.82 -1.82
C LEU A 271 9.69 -21.19 -0.59
N LYS A 272 10.09 -20.67 0.58
CA LYS A 272 9.30 -20.71 1.81
C LYS A 272 8.48 -19.42 1.97
N PRO A 273 7.22 -19.51 2.45
CA PRO A 273 6.40 -18.33 2.65
C PRO A 273 6.85 -17.52 3.87
N VAL A 274 6.92 -16.20 3.71
CA VAL A 274 6.98 -15.22 4.80
C VAL A 274 5.68 -14.42 4.75
N ILE A 275 4.87 -14.56 5.80
CA ILE A 275 3.57 -13.88 5.95
C ILE A 275 3.58 -13.12 7.26
N TYR A 276 3.96 -11.85 7.20
CA TYR A 276 4.17 -11.00 8.38
C TYR A 276 2.96 -10.10 8.64
N PRO A 277 2.88 -9.38 9.78
CA PRO A 277 1.69 -8.60 10.16
C PRO A 277 1.23 -7.53 9.16
N ARG A 278 2.07 -7.09 8.21
CA ARG A 278 1.65 -6.19 7.12
C ARG A 278 1.40 -6.91 5.79
N GLY A 279 1.61 -8.22 5.76
CA GLY A 279 1.28 -9.11 4.64
C GLY A 279 -0.09 -9.78 4.78
N TYR A 280 -0.79 -9.59 5.89
CA TYR A 280 -2.22 -9.88 5.97
C TYR A 280 -2.95 -8.70 6.57
N GLY A 281 -4.18 -8.47 6.14
CA GLY A 281 -5.00 -7.39 6.67
C GLY A 281 -6.48 -7.60 6.39
N SER A 282 -7.30 -6.88 7.14
CA SER A 282 -8.73 -6.84 6.93
C SER A 282 -9.14 -5.59 6.16
N THR A 283 -10.33 -5.61 5.59
CA THR A 283 -10.96 -4.41 5.05
C THR A 283 -11.08 -3.36 6.16
N ASN A 284 -10.93 -2.09 5.81
CA ASN A 284 -10.90 -1.02 6.80
C ASN A 284 -12.27 -0.83 7.45
N PHE A 285 -12.39 -1.18 8.72
CA PHE A 285 -13.64 -1.08 9.50
C PHE A 285 -14.08 0.36 9.76
N ASN A 286 -13.16 1.32 9.71
CA ASN A 286 -13.45 2.75 9.79
C ASN A 286 -12.34 3.57 9.12
N ARG A 287 -12.63 4.07 7.92
CA ARG A 287 -11.67 4.82 7.11
C ARG A 287 -11.37 6.21 7.65
N GLN A 288 -12.32 6.82 8.38
CA GLN A 288 -12.07 8.07 9.07
C GLN A 288 -11.09 7.85 10.24
N TYR A 289 -11.23 6.76 11.00
CA TYR A 289 -10.26 6.38 12.04
C TYR A 289 -8.85 6.21 11.46
N TRP A 290 -8.70 5.49 10.35
CA TRP A 290 -7.40 5.39 9.68
C TRP A 290 -6.86 6.76 9.22
N PHE A 291 -7.72 7.61 8.67
CA PHE A 291 -7.33 8.93 8.17
C PHE A 291 -6.92 9.88 9.29
N ASP A 292 -7.64 9.87 10.42
CA ASP A 292 -7.39 10.70 11.60
C ASP A 292 -6.03 10.39 12.27
N HIS A 293 -5.53 9.17 12.11
CA HIS A 293 -4.29 8.69 12.75
C HIS A 293 -3.10 8.55 11.79
N LYS A 294 -3.23 8.93 10.51
CA LYS A 294 -2.17 8.73 9.49
C LYS A 294 -0.88 9.52 9.74
N PHE A 295 -0.93 10.51 10.63
CA PHE A 295 0.18 11.41 10.97
C PHE A 295 0.42 11.50 12.48
N ASP A 296 0.01 10.49 13.25
CA ASP A 296 0.27 10.41 14.69
C ASP A 296 1.76 10.54 15.04
N GLU A 297 2.66 10.17 14.11
CA GLU A 297 4.09 10.39 14.32
C GLU A 297 4.49 11.86 14.46
N ALA A 298 3.64 12.83 14.10
CA ALA A 298 3.90 14.25 14.34
C ALA A 298 4.15 14.56 15.82
N LEU A 299 3.69 13.71 16.75
CA LEU A 299 3.98 13.85 18.17
C LEU A 299 5.48 13.71 18.49
N TYR A 300 6.18 12.77 17.86
CA TYR A 300 7.55 12.36 18.22
C TYR A 300 8.56 12.46 17.07
N LEU A 301 8.12 12.78 15.85
CA LEU A 301 8.99 12.84 14.69
C LEU A 301 9.92 14.05 14.78
N ASP A 302 11.16 13.78 15.13
CA ASP A 302 12.26 14.73 15.10
C ASP A 302 13.53 14.09 14.48
N LYS A 303 14.58 14.90 14.37
CA LYS A 303 15.86 14.46 13.79
C LYS A 303 16.54 13.36 14.62
N ALA A 304 16.38 13.37 15.94
CA ALA A 304 17.01 12.39 16.82
C ALA A 304 16.33 11.02 16.68
N TYR A 305 15.00 11.00 16.63
CA TYR A 305 14.19 9.82 16.39
C TYR A 305 14.50 9.22 15.01
N VAL A 306 14.49 10.02 13.94
CA VAL A 306 14.81 9.55 12.57
C VAL A 306 16.19 8.91 12.53
N LYS A 307 17.22 9.59 13.09
CA LYS A 307 18.58 9.05 13.13
C LYS A 307 18.63 7.71 13.87
N ARG A 308 18.02 7.62 15.05
CA ARG A 308 17.98 6.39 15.84
C ARG A 308 17.25 5.27 15.09
N LYS A 309 16.11 5.57 14.47
CA LYS A 309 15.31 4.60 13.70
C LYS A 309 16.09 4.02 12.52
N LEU A 310 16.83 4.84 11.78
CA LEU A 310 17.68 4.40 10.68
C LEU A 310 18.86 3.54 11.18
N GLU A 311 19.51 3.96 12.25
CA GLU A 311 20.62 3.22 12.87
C GLU A 311 20.18 1.81 13.31
N VAL A 312 19.08 1.70 14.07
CA VAL A 312 18.59 0.39 14.50
C VAL A 312 18.06 -0.45 13.34
N SER A 313 17.49 0.18 12.30
CA SER A 313 17.04 -0.54 11.10
C SER A 313 18.22 -1.18 10.39
N LYS A 314 19.29 -0.41 10.16
CA LYS A 314 20.51 -0.94 9.55
C LYS A 314 21.13 -2.06 10.39
N GLN A 315 21.20 -1.90 11.71
CA GLN A 315 21.71 -2.94 12.61
C GLN A 315 20.84 -4.22 12.56
N ALA A 316 19.52 -4.09 12.57
CA ALA A 316 18.60 -5.22 12.54
C ALA A 316 18.71 -6.03 11.24
N PHE A 317 18.91 -5.36 10.10
CA PHE A 317 19.20 -6.03 8.82
C PHE A 317 20.60 -6.61 8.78
N GLU A 318 21.63 -5.91 9.27
CA GLU A 318 23.00 -6.42 9.30
C GLU A 318 23.09 -7.74 10.07
N ASN A 319 22.42 -7.81 11.23
CA ASN A 319 22.31 -9.00 12.06
C ASN A 319 21.64 -10.19 11.35
N ARG A 320 20.87 -9.93 10.28
CA ARG A 320 20.06 -10.91 9.54
C ARG A 320 20.35 -10.89 8.03
N LYS A 321 21.50 -10.37 7.61
CA LYS A 321 21.79 -10.07 6.20
C LYS A 321 21.71 -11.28 5.28
N GLU A 322 22.12 -12.45 5.77
CA GLU A 322 22.04 -13.70 5.00
C GLU A 322 20.59 -14.00 4.67
N MET A 323 19.70 -13.99 5.67
CA MET A 323 18.26 -14.21 5.51
C MET A 323 17.60 -13.13 4.62
N ALA A 324 17.94 -11.85 4.83
CA ALA A 324 17.42 -10.75 4.01
C ALA A 324 17.78 -10.90 2.53
N SER A 325 19.02 -11.31 2.23
CA SER A 325 19.49 -11.48 0.84
C SER A 325 18.76 -12.59 0.07
N LYS A 326 18.11 -13.52 0.80
CA LYS A 326 17.36 -14.66 0.24
C LYS A 326 15.90 -14.35 -0.07
N MET A 327 15.42 -13.15 0.26
CA MET A 327 14.06 -12.70 -0.06
C MET A 327 13.90 -12.49 -1.58
N ALA A 328 12.99 -13.26 -2.19
CA ALA A 328 12.66 -13.22 -3.61
C ALA A 328 11.72 -12.06 -3.98
N GLY A 329 11.20 -11.33 -2.99
CA GLY A 329 10.32 -10.17 -3.17
C GLY A 329 8.83 -10.52 -3.01
N PRO A 330 7.96 -9.51 -3.12
CA PRO A 330 6.56 -9.62 -2.73
C PRO A 330 5.68 -10.27 -3.80
N ALA A 331 4.75 -11.09 -3.37
CA ALA A 331 3.66 -11.63 -4.16
C ALA A 331 2.34 -11.19 -3.50
N VAL A 332 1.61 -10.29 -4.13
CA VAL A 332 0.53 -9.52 -3.53
C VAL A 332 -0.82 -9.87 -4.18
N ILE A 333 -1.81 -10.16 -3.34
CA ILE A 333 -3.22 -10.22 -3.70
C ILE A 333 -3.89 -8.96 -3.14
N GLU A 334 -4.20 -8.01 -4.02
CA GLU A 334 -4.97 -6.82 -3.68
C GLU A 334 -6.48 -7.08 -3.75
N VAL A 335 -7.22 -6.23 -3.04
CA VAL A 335 -8.69 -6.22 -3.07
C VAL A 335 -9.23 -4.90 -3.57
N PHE A 336 -10.42 -4.96 -4.16
CA PHE A 336 -11.14 -3.77 -4.62
C PHE A 336 -12.66 -3.95 -4.53
N GLY A 337 -13.43 -2.89 -4.70
CA GLY A 337 -14.89 -2.93 -4.58
C GLY A 337 -15.47 -2.18 -3.38
N GLU A 338 -14.59 -1.72 -2.48
CA GLU A 338 -14.90 -0.81 -1.38
C GLU A 338 -15.66 0.42 -1.92
N ASN A 339 -16.63 0.92 -1.17
CA ASN A 339 -17.34 2.14 -1.56
C ASN A 339 -16.39 3.35 -1.52
N PRO A 340 -16.49 4.36 -2.39
CA PRO A 340 -15.68 5.58 -2.29
C PRO A 340 -15.63 6.21 -0.88
N PHE A 341 -14.49 6.79 -0.51
CA PHE A 341 -14.29 7.53 0.75
C PHE A 341 -13.83 8.95 0.46
N GLU A 342 -14.55 9.93 1.00
CA GLU A 342 -14.12 11.33 1.07
C GLU A 342 -13.87 11.63 2.56
N PRO A 343 -12.61 11.83 2.99
CA PRO A 343 -12.30 12.08 4.39
C PRO A 343 -12.75 13.46 4.86
N GLU A 344 -13.09 13.56 6.14
CA GLU A 344 -13.25 14.84 6.83
C GLU A 344 -11.92 15.26 7.47
N ASN A 345 -11.46 16.49 7.22
CA ASN A 345 -10.27 17.04 7.85
C ASN A 345 -10.61 17.54 9.26
N LYS A 346 -10.12 16.85 10.29
CA LYS A 346 -10.25 17.26 11.69
C LYS A 346 -9.01 18.03 12.15
N LYS A 347 -9.19 19.26 12.63
CA LYS A 347 -8.09 20.10 13.17
C LYS A 347 -7.47 19.50 14.46
N GLU A 348 -8.22 18.62 15.13
CA GLU A 348 -7.79 17.91 16.33
C GLU A 348 -6.82 16.78 16.02
N ALA A 349 -6.86 16.20 14.81
CA ALA A 349 -5.88 15.21 14.36
C ALA A 349 -4.47 15.79 14.29
N TYR A 350 -3.46 14.93 14.31
CA TYR A 350 -2.08 15.36 14.09
C TYR A 350 -1.84 15.68 12.61
N SER A 351 -0.98 16.67 12.37
CA SER A 351 -0.51 17.07 11.05
C SER A 351 0.99 17.33 11.11
N LEU A 352 1.73 16.93 10.09
CA LEU A 352 3.17 17.18 10.02
C LEU A 352 3.42 18.65 9.68
N ASP A 353 4.26 19.31 10.48
CA ASP A 353 4.78 20.64 10.11
C ASP A 353 5.79 20.54 8.95
N GLY A 354 6.17 21.68 8.36
CA GLY A 354 7.09 21.69 7.22
C GLY A 354 8.50 21.15 7.51
N LYS A 355 8.91 21.06 8.78
CA LYS A 355 10.19 20.46 9.19
C LYS A 355 10.04 18.94 9.30
N GLN A 356 8.94 18.48 9.86
CA GLN A 356 8.57 17.07 9.98
C GLN A 356 8.28 16.43 8.61
N GLN A 357 7.62 17.15 7.71
CA GLN A 357 7.44 16.73 6.31
C GLN A 357 8.77 16.39 5.64
N LYS A 358 9.78 17.27 5.77
CA LYS A 358 11.13 17.04 5.24
C LYS A 358 11.81 15.85 5.90
N LEU A 359 11.71 15.73 7.22
CA LEU A 359 12.26 14.59 7.96
C LEU A 359 11.63 13.25 7.54
N LYS A 360 10.32 13.23 7.27
CA LYS A 360 9.63 12.02 6.80
C LYS A 360 10.08 11.62 5.40
N VAL A 361 10.28 12.60 4.52
CA VAL A 361 10.87 12.40 3.18
C VAL A 361 12.29 11.83 3.29
N GLU A 362 13.16 12.48 4.06
CA GLU A 362 14.54 12.03 4.30
C GLU A 362 14.58 10.60 4.87
N PHE A 363 13.77 10.32 5.89
CA PHE A 363 13.65 8.99 6.47
C PHE A 363 13.21 7.94 5.45
N THR A 364 12.19 8.24 4.64
CA THR A 364 11.67 7.29 3.64
C THR A 364 12.75 6.93 2.63
N MET A 365 13.47 7.93 2.13
CA MET A 365 14.54 7.73 1.14
C MET A 365 15.72 6.94 1.72
N GLU A 366 16.19 7.28 2.92
CA GLU A 366 17.30 6.56 3.56
C GLU A 366 16.89 5.13 3.97
N TYR A 367 15.65 4.94 4.45
CA TYR A 367 15.15 3.62 4.81
C TYR A 367 15.02 2.71 3.58
N GLN A 368 14.55 3.21 2.44
CA GLN A 368 14.52 2.44 1.19
C GLN A 368 15.92 2.04 0.74
N GLN A 369 16.94 2.88 0.91
CA GLN A 369 18.32 2.51 0.61
C GLN A 369 18.82 1.37 1.52
N ILE A 370 18.46 1.39 2.81
CA ILE A 370 18.74 0.26 3.72
C ILE A 370 18.05 -1.01 3.19
N ILE A 371 16.76 -0.95 2.84
CA ILE A 371 16.06 -2.12 2.27
C ILE A 371 16.80 -2.66 1.04
N GLN A 372 17.20 -1.80 0.11
CA GLN A 372 17.87 -2.20 -1.13
C GLN A 372 19.29 -2.77 -0.88
N GLU A 373 19.99 -2.31 0.16
CA GLU A 373 21.30 -2.84 0.57
C GLU A 373 21.22 -4.31 1.01
N TYR A 374 20.13 -4.70 1.68
CA TYR A 374 19.99 -6.03 2.29
C TYR A 374 19.02 -6.97 1.54
N ILE A 375 17.93 -6.44 1.00
CA ILE A 375 16.96 -7.14 0.14
C ILE A 375 17.15 -6.61 -1.28
N LYS A 376 18.15 -7.19 -1.95
CA LYS A 376 18.66 -6.72 -3.24
C LYS A 376 17.58 -6.67 -4.32
N GLY A 377 17.19 -5.46 -4.72
CA GLY A 377 16.18 -5.19 -5.76
C GLY A 377 16.50 -5.86 -7.10
N ASP A 378 17.76 -5.79 -7.50
CA ASP A 378 18.25 -6.32 -8.76
C ASP A 378 18.26 -7.85 -8.86
N GLU A 379 18.12 -8.54 -7.72
CA GLU A 379 18.06 -10.00 -7.65
C GLU A 379 16.64 -10.54 -7.35
N ARG A 380 15.64 -9.67 -7.15
CA ARG A 380 14.27 -10.08 -6.75
C ARG A 380 13.23 -9.67 -7.78
N SER A 381 12.03 -10.24 -7.70
CA SER A 381 10.90 -9.85 -8.54
C SER A 381 9.65 -9.66 -7.67
N PHE A 382 8.53 -9.32 -8.29
CA PHE A 382 7.27 -9.22 -7.60
C PHE A 382 6.11 -9.68 -8.48
N THR A 383 4.97 -9.90 -7.85
CA THR A 383 3.70 -10.01 -8.58
C THR A 383 2.60 -9.35 -7.80
N ILE A 384 1.68 -8.72 -8.51
CA ILE A 384 0.46 -8.17 -7.96
C ILE A 384 -0.73 -8.60 -8.82
N ILE A 385 -1.80 -9.04 -8.15
CA ILE A 385 -3.07 -9.42 -8.76
C ILE A 385 -4.19 -8.88 -7.88
N ALA A 386 -5.32 -8.49 -8.47
CA ALA A 386 -6.45 -7.96 -7.70
C ALA A 386 -7.75 -8.75 -7.90
N PHE A 387 -8.57 -8.81 -6.84
CA PHE A 387 -9.91 -9.41 -6.86
C PHE A 387 -10.95 -8.51 -6.18
N PRO A 388 -12.22 -8.55 -6.62
CA PRO A 388 -13.28 -7.83 -5.93
C PRO A 388 -13.58 -8.47 -4.58
N ILE A 389 -14.11 -7.69 -3.65
CA ILE A 389 -14.66 -8.15 -2.37
C ILE A 389 -16.19 -8.04 -2.31
N PRO A 390 -16.86 -8.74 -1.38
CA PRO A 390 -18.32 -8.75 -1.25
C PRO A 390 -18.99 -7.36 -1.14
N GLU A 391 -18.31 -6.35 -0.58
CA GLU A 391 -18.77 -4.96 -0.55
C GLU A 391 -19.05 -4.36 -1.94
N PHE A 392 -18.54 -4.97 -3.00
CA PHE A 392 -18.89 -4.59 -4.38
C PHE A 392 -20.41 -4.55 -4.61
N GLY A 393 -21.15 -5.44 -3.94
CA GLY A 393 -22.62 -5.47 -3.93
C GLY A 393 -23.19 -6.73 -4.59
N GLU A 394 -24.43 -6.66 -5.07
CA GLU A 394 -25.17 -7.81 -5.63
C GLU A 394 -24.45 -8.48 -6.80
N ASN A 395 -23.72 -7.71 -7.60
CA ASN A 395 -22.96 -8.19 -8.76
C ASN A 395 -21.54 -8.70 -8.40
N PHE A 396 -21.23 -8.92 -7.12
CA PHE A 396 -19.89 -9.34 -6.67
C PHE A 396 -19.38 -10.59 -7.41
N ARG A 397 -20.24 -11.61 -7.58
CA ARG A 397 -19.84 -12.87 -8.21
C ARG A 397 -19.56 -12.69 -9.70
N GLU A 398 -20.45 -11.98 -10.40
CA GLU A 398 -20.26 -11.64 -11.81
C GLU A 398 -19.01 -10.78 -12.03
N MET A 399 -18.74 -9.85 -11.11
CA MET A 399 -17.53 -9.04 -11.13
C MET A 399 -16.29 -9.91 -10.87
N PHE A 400 -16.36 -10.87 -9.96
CA PHE A 400 -15.26 -11.80 -9.69
C PHE A 400 -14.93 -12.61 -10.95
N ASP A 401 -15.94 -13.16 -11.63
CA ASP A 401 -15.72 -13.91 -12.88
C ASP A 401 -15.18 -13.03 -14.01
N ALA A 402 -15.68 -11.80 -14.16
CA ALA A 402 -15.15 -10.84 -15.12
C ALA A 402 -13.69 -10.44 -14.80
N THR A 403 -13.34 -10.35 -13.51
CA THR A 403 -11.98 -10.09 -13.05
C THR A 403 -11.06 -11.26 -13.41
N VAL A 404 -11.53 -12.50 -13.28
CA VAL A 404 -10.78 -13.68 -13.73
C VAL A 404 -10.54 -13.65 -15.24
N GLU A 405 -11.53 -13.21 -16.03
CA GLU A 405 -11.38 -13.06 -17.48
C GLU A 405 -10.27 -12.05 -17.84
N ILE A 406 -10.26 -10.86 -17.23
CA ILE A 406 -9.22 -9.87 -17.51
C ILE A 406 -7.83 -10.33 -17.01
N ASN A 407 -7.76 -11.08 -15.91
CA ASN A 407 -6.51 -11.63 -15.38
C ASN A 407 -5.96 -12.78 -16.24
N THR A 408 -6.72 -13.28 -17.21
CA THR A 408 -6.36 -14.43 -18.06
C THR A 408 -6.40 -14.11 -19.56
N LEU A 409 -6.31 -12.83 -19.92
CA LEU A 409 -6.28 -12.39 -21.32
C LEU A 409 -5.12 -13.02 -22.09
N ASP A 410 -5.33 -13.19 -23.40
CA ASP A 410 -4.38 -13.84 -24.30
C ASP A 410 -3.13 -12.97 -24.54
N GLU A 411 -2.07 -13.25 -23.77
CA GLU A 411 -0.77 -12.58 -23.85
C GLU A 411 -0.22 -12.50 -25.28
N LYS A 412 -0.38 -13.54 -26.10
CA LYS A 412 0.18 -13.55 -27.46
C LYS A 412 -0.54 -12.56 -28.38
N LYS A 413 -1.85 -12.39 -28.20
CA LYS A 413 -2.62 -11.41 -28.97
C LYS A 413 -2.26 -10.00 -28.55
N TYR A 414 -2.18 -9.74 -27.25
CA TYR A 414 -1.81 -8.43 -26.71
C TYR A 414 -0.37 -8.07 -27.06
N ALA A 415 0.59 -8.99 -26.90
CA ALA A 415 1.98 -8.75 -27.28
C ALA A 415 2.12 -8.26 -28.73
N LYS A 416 1.36 -8.86 -29.66
CA LYS A 416 1.37 -8.45 -31.07
C LYS A 416 0.79 -7.05 -31.28
N VAL A 417 -0.32 -6.73 -30.62
CA VAL A 417 -0.99 -5.42 -30.78
C VAL A 417 -0.18 -4.30 -30.14
N GLN A 418 0.37 -4.55 -28.95
CA GLN A 418 1.28 -3.67 -28.23
C GLN A 418 2.54 -3.43 -29.05
N GLN A 419 3.09 -4.45 -29.71
CA GLN A 419 4.24 -4.26 -30.61
C GLN A 419 3.93 -3.33 -31.79
N CYS A 420 2.71 -3.35 -32.35
CA CYS A 420 2.31 -2.38 -33.38
C CYS A 420 2.37 -0.93 -32.85
N LEU A 421 1.90 -0.71 -31.61
CA LEU A 421 1.98 0.59 -30.94
C LEU A 421 3.45 1.00 -30.72
N ILE A 422 4.25 0.12 -30.13
CA ILE A 422 5.68 0.36 -29.86
C ILE A 422 6.43 0.72 -31.14
N ASN A 423 6.22 -0.02 -32.22
CA ASN A 423 6.87 0.26 -33.51
C ASN A 423 6.51 1.64 -34.09
N ALA A 424 5.33 2.17 -33.80
CA ALA A 424 4.94 3.53 -34.19
C ALA A 424 5.55 4.58 -33.25
N LEU A 425 5.51 4.32 -31.94
CA LEU A 425 6.03 5.22 -30.90
C LEU A 425 7.56 5.35 -30.94
N ASP A 426 8.30 4.28 -31.25
CA ASP A 426 9.76 4.28 -31.38
C ASP A 426 10.29 5.20 -32.50
N LYS A 427 9.42 5.62 -33.43
CA LYS A 427 9.77 6.59 -34.47
C LYS A 427 9.69 8.04 -33.98
N ALA A 428 9.07 8.26 -32.82
CA ALA A 428 8.77 9.59 -32.31
C ALA A 428 9.99 10.24 -31.66
N VAL A 429 10.13 11.55 -31.87
CA VAL A 429 10.97 12.41 -31.01
C VAL A 429 10.18 12.91 -29.80
N TYR A 430 8.85 13.01 -29.94
CA TYR A 430 7.94 13.29 -28.85
C TYR A 430 6.52 12.80 -29.18
N VAL A 431 5.73 12.58 -28.14
CA VAL A 431 4.31 12.23 -28.21
C VAL A 431 3.47 13.42 -27.72
N LYS A 432 2.40 13.75 -28.43
CA LYS A 432 1.38 14.71 -27.99
C LYS A 432 0.21 13.94 -27.40
N VAL A 433 -0.28 14.34 -26.23
CA VAL A 433 -1.51 13.82 -25.62
C VAL A 433 -2.44 14.99 -25.35
N LYS A 434 -3.66 14.91 -25.90
CA LYS A 434 -4.69 15.94 -25.78
C LYS A 434 -5.99 15.36 -25.24
N GLY A 435 -6.56 16.04 -24.26
CA GLY A 435 -7.89 15.77 -23.74
C GLY A 435 -8.99 16.25 -24.69
N GLN A 436 -10.22 15.81 -24.43
CA GLN A 436 -11.43 16.29 -25.10
C GLN A 436 -12.55 16.59 -24.09
N GLY A 437 -13.58 17.29 -24.56
CA GLY A 437 -14.73 17.64 -23.73
C GLY A 437 -14.33 18.57 -22.58
N ARG A 438 -14.49 18.09 -21.34
CA ARG A 438 -14.07 18.83 -20.14
C ARG A 438 -12.61 18.62 -19.79
N ASN A 439 -11.95 17.62 -20.38
CA ASN A 439 -10.57 17.32 -20.09
C ASN A 439 -9.65 18.31 -20.82
N LYS A 440 -8.83 19.02 -20.05
CA LYS A 440 -7.94 20.08 -20.54
C LYS A 440 -6.50 19.61 -20.82
N THR A 441 -6.26 18.30 -20.81
CA THR A 441 -4.91 17.77 -21.00
C THR A 441 -4.34 18.27 -22.32
N ASP A 442 -3.11 18.80 -22.28
CA ASP A 442 -2.30 19.12 -23.45
C ASP A 442 -0.84 19.00 -23.00
N ILE A 443 -0.27 17.82 -23.23
CA ILE A 443 1.08 17.47 -22.79
C ILE A 443 1.91 16.95 -23.96
N LYS A 444 3.16 17.39 -23.98
CA LYS A 444 4.21 16.94 -24.88
C LYS A 444 5.18 16.09 -24.07
N VAL A 445 5.37 14.83 -24.47
CA VAL A 445 6.26 13.86 -23.82
C VAL A 445 7.44 13.56 -24.72
N MET A 446 8.66 13.80 -24.26
CA MET A 446 9.88 13.59 -25.03
C MET A 446 10.35 12.15 -24.94
N MET A 447 10.72 11.57 -26.09
CA MET A 447 11.28 10.21 -26.18
C MET A 447 12.81 10.26 -26.14
N HIS A 448 13.45 9.13 -25.81
CA HIS A 448 14.90 9.01 -25.98
C HIS A 448 15.26 8.79 -27.45
N GLU A 449 16.48 9.19 -27.81
CA GLU A 449 17.04 8.91 -29.13
C GLU A 449 17.55 7.46 -29.15
N LEU A 450 16.99 6.64 -30.03
CA LEU A 450 17.44 5.26 -30.25
C LEU A 450 18.69 5.28 -31.12
N ALA A 451 19.80 4.76 -30.60
CA ALA A 451 21.06 4.66 -31.35
C ALA A 451 20.97 3.55 -32.41
N ASN A 452 20.25 2.47 -32.11
CA ASN A 452 20.01 1.37 -33.02
C ASN A 452 18.53 0.92 -32.99
N PRO A 453 17.64 1.57 -33.77
CA PRO A 453 16.21 1.27 -33.78
C PRO A 453 15.82 -0.18 -34.13
N GLU A 454 16.72 -0.95 -34.74
CA GLU A 454 16.50 -2.37 -35.04
C GLU A 454 16.75 -3.28 -33.83
N LYS A 455 17.45 -2.79 -32.80
CA LYS A 455 17.83 -3.55 -31.60
C LYS A 455 17.40 -2.91 -30.29
N GLU A 456 16.96 -1.65 -30.32
CA GLU A 456 16.61 -0.85 -29.17
C GLU A 456 15.19 -0.33 -29.30
N THR A 457 14.53 -0.14 -28.16
CA THR A 457 13.17 0.41 -28.08
C THR A 457 13.04 1.34 -26.88
N ASN A 458 12.17 2.34 -27.01
CA ASN A 458 11.80 3.23 -25.91
C ASN A 458 10.75 2.61 -25.00
N PHE A 459 9.95 1.66 -25.49
CA PHE A 459 8.77 1.20 -24.77
C PHE A 459 8.88 -0.26 -24.37
N GLU A 460 8.44 -0.57 -23.15
CA GLU A 460 8.24 -1.93 -22.68
C GLU A 460 6.87 -2.46 -23.08
N ASN A 461 6.84 -3.71 -23.52
CA ASN A 461 5.63 -4.48 -23.83
C ASN A 461 5.16 -5.21 -22.56
N CYS A 462 4.41 -4.51 -21.72
CA CYS A 462 3.97 -5.04 -20.43
C CYS A 462 2.84 -6.08 -20.60
N LEU A 463 3.17 -7.33 -20.25
CA LEU A 463 2.28 -8.50 -20.30
C LEU A 463 1.95 -8.95 -18.87
N ALA A 464 1.28 -10.10 -18.73
CA ALA A 464 0.86 -10.62 -17.42
C ALA A 464 2.01 -11.38 -16.73
N ASP A 465 3.11 -10.70 -16.44
CA ASP A 465 4.21 -11.21 -15.63
C ASP A 465 4.16 -10.65 -14.20
N VAL A 466 4.55 -9.40 -13.97
CA VAL A 466 4.60 -8.78 -12.63
C VAL A 466 3.29 -8.09 -12.25
N ASN A 467 2.59 -7.51 -13.24
CA ASN A 467 1.32 -6.83 -13.05
C ASN A 467 0.20 -7.63 -13.73
N ILE A 468 -0.77 -8.10 -12.95
CA ILE A 468 -1.92 -8.86 -13.45
C ILE A 468 -3.20 -8.05 -13.15
N PRO A 469 -3.95 -7.61 -14.18
CA PRO A 469 -3.91 -8.06 -15.57
C PRO A 469 -2.86 -7.33 -16.44
N LEU A 470 -2.57 -7.93 -17.60
CA LEU A 470 -1.79 -7.27 -18.67
C LEU A 470 -2.49 -6.02 -19.19
N GLY A 471 -1.74 -5.23 -19.97
CA GLY A 471 -2.33 -4.39 -21.00
C GLY A 471 -1.91 -2.94 -20.95
N GLU A 472 -0.62 -2.67 -21.11
CA GLU A 472 -0.10 -1.33 -21.43
C GLU A 472 1.19 -1.41 -22.25
N VAL A 473 1.61 -0.30 -22.81
CA VAL A 473 3.00 -0.08 -23.24
C VAL A 473 3.50 1.16 -22.53
N PHE A 474 4.67 1.09 -21.89
CA PHE A 474 5.18 2.17 -21.05
C PHE A 474 6.64 2.52 -21.34
N THR A 475 7.06 3.72 -20.96
CA THR A 475 8.45 4.19 -21.08
C THR A 475 8.81 5.07 -19.88
N SER A 476 10.10 5.14 -19.51
CA SER A 476 10.59 6.24 -18.67
C SER A 476 10.95 7.41 -19.59
N PRO A 477 10.13 8.48 -19.68
CA PRO A 477 10.34 9.51 -20.68
C PRO A 477 11.55 10.38 -20.36
N LYS A 478 12.05 11.06 -21.40
CA LYS A 478 13.02 12.13 -21.19
C LYS A 478 12.33 13.31 -20.52
N LEU A 479 12.92 13.86 -19.47
CA LEU A 479 12.33 14.98 -18.73
C LEU A 479 12.50 16.28 -19.51
N LYS A 480 13.71 16.57 -20.01
CA LYS A 480 13.98 17.84 -20.69
C LYS A 480 13.14 17.99 -21.95
N GLY A 481 12.33 19.05 -21.99
CA GLY A 481 11.38 19.37 -23.06
C GLY A 481 10.02 18.69 -22.94
N THR A 482 9.81 17.83 -21.94
CA THR A 482 8.49 17.30 -21.57
C THR A 482 7.75 18.36 -20.76
N GLN A 483 6.56 18.75 -21.20
CA GLN A 483 5.85 19.87 -20.60
C GLN A 483 4.37 19.88 -21.00
N GLY A 484 3.55 20.51 -20.16
CA GLY A 484 2.13 20.71 -20.45
C GLY A 484 1.26 20.51 -19.22
N LEU A 485 -0.04 20.44 -19.45
CA LEU A 485 -1.06 20.22 -18.43
C LEU A 485 -1.57 18.79 -18.53
N LEU A 486 -1.55 18.07 -17.41
CA LEU A 486 -2.35 16.87 -17.19
C LEU A 486 -3.61 17.29 -16.43
N HIS A 487 -4.78 16.92 -16.94
CA HIS A 487 -6.07 17.18 -16.29
C HIS A 487 -6.88 15.88 -16.30
N VAL A 488 -7.53 15.55 -15.19
CA VAL A 488 -8.50 14.44 -15.12
C VAL A 488 -9.74 14.92 -14.37
N SER A 489 -10.93 14.73 -14.95
CA SER A 489 -12.13 15.31 -14.37
C SER A 489 -12.49 14.70 -13.00
N GLU A 490 -12.27 13.39 -12.85
CA GLU A 490 -12.39 12.66 -11.58
C GLU A 490 -11.45 11.46 -11.59
N VAL A 491 -10.64 11.30 -10.53
CA VAL A 491 -9.69 10.19 -10.38
C VAL A 491 -9.59 9.75 -8.92
N TYR A 492 -9.23 8.48 -8.69
CA TYR A 492 -9.00 7.92 -7.37
C TYR A 492 -7.54 7.50 -7.26
N LEU A 493 -6.80 8.12 -6.36
CA LEU A 493 -5.38 7.86 -6.14
C LEU A 493 -5.20 7.49 -4.67
N GLY A 494 -4.57 6.36 -4.36
CA GLY A 494 -4.35 5.94 -2.96
C GLY A 494 -5.63 5.82 -2.13
N LYS A 495 -6.73 5.33 -2.73
CA LYS A 495 -8.09 5.25 -2.14
C LYS A 495 -8.76 6.60 -1.82
N LEU A 496 -8.15 7.70 -2.24
CA LEU A 496 -8.64 9.05 -2.07
C LEU A 496 -9.20 9.58 -3.38
N LYS A 497 -10.35 10.24 -3.32
CA LYS A 497 -10.99 10.84 -4.49
C LYS A 497 -10.41 12.23 -4.79
N TYR A 498 -10.22 12.54 -6.07
CA TYR A 498 -9.82 13.85 -6.58
C TYR A 498 -10.82 14.35 -7.64
N LYS A 499 -11.28 15.59 -7.48
CA LYS A 499 -12.21 16.28 -8.41
C LYS A 499 -11.44 17.35 -9.18
N ASN A 500 -11.58 17.38 -10.51
CA ASN A 500 -10.83 18.29 -11.41
C ASN A 500 -9.32 18.32 -11.10
N PHE A 501 -8.70 17.15 -11.09
CA PHE A 501 -7.27 17.04 -10.81
C PHE A 501 -6.47 17.69 -11.94
N GLU A 502 -5.59 18.64 -11.60
CA GLU A 502 -4.74 19.37 -12.53
C GLU A 502 -3.28 19.30 -12.06
N MET A 503 -2.36 19.03 -13.00
CA MET A 503 -0.92 19.04 -12.75
C MET A 503 -0.16 19.56 -13.96
N THR A 504 0.63 20.62 -13.76
CA THR A 504 1.44 21.25 -14.80
C THR A 504 2.89 20.81 -14.70
N PHE A 505 3.48 20.49 -15.85
CA PHE A 505 4.86 20.03 -15.96
C PHE A 505 5.74 21.00 -16.73
N GLU A 506 6.96 21.21 -16.25
CA GLU A 506 8.05 21.91 -16.93
C GLU A 506 9.32 21.07 -16.84
N ASP A 507 9.93 20.78 -18.01
CA ASP A 507 11.04 19.84 -18.14
C ASP A 507 10.81 18.54 -17.34
N GLY A 508 9.62 17.97 -17.52
CA GLY A 508 9.20 16.69 -16.96
C GLY A 508 9.01 16.70 -15.44
N LYS A 509 9.02 17.87 -14.78
CA LYS A 509 8.84 18.00 -13.33
C LYS A 509 7.57 18.76 -12.99
N VAL A 510 6.94 18.36 -11.90
CA VAL A 510 5.76 19.05 -11.36
C VAL A 510 6.11 20.50 -11.04
N LYS A 511 5.41 21.43 -11.68
CA LYS A 511 5.56 22.89 -11.51
C LYS A 511 4.43 23.50 -10.69
N ASP A 512 3.20 23.06 -10.92
CA ASP A 512 2.01 23.49 -10.19
C ASP A 512 0.95 22.39 -10.24
N TYR A 513 0.00 22.42 -9.31
CA TYR A 513 -1.06 21.42 -9.20
C TYR A 513 -2.27 21.98 -8.45
N ASN A 514 -3.45 21.44 -8.72
CA ASN A 514 -4.67 21.80 -7.99
C ASN A 514 -5.75 20.71 -8.12
N CYS A 515 -6.77 20.79 -7.27
CA CYS A 515 -8.02 20.05 -7.39
C CYS A 515 -9.20 20.90 -6.90
N SER A 516 -10.40 20.33 -6.85
CA SER A 516 -11.64 21.00 -6.40
C SER A 516 -12.38 20.17 -5.34
N ASN A 517 -11.64 19.53 -4.44
CA ASN A 517 -12.17 18.72 -3.35
C ASN A 517 -12.68 19.58 -2.19
N PHE A 518 -12.02 20.69 -1.93
CA PHE A 518 -12.31 21.64 -0.85
C PHE A 518 -12.62 23.04 -1.40
N ASP A 519 -13.19 23.90 -0.56
CA ASP A 519 -13.60 25.26 -0.94
C ASP A 519 -12.40 26.18 -1.21
N SER A 520 -11.26 25.96 -0.55
CA SER A 520 -10.05 26.77 -0.70
C SER A 520 -9.02 26.10 -1.61
N GLU A 521 -8.34 26.90 -2.44
CA GLU A 521 -7.24 26.42 -3.28
C GLU A 521 -6.07 25.89 -2.42
N GLU A 522 -5.82 26.53 -1.27
CA GLU A 522 -4.78 26.15 -0.34
C GLU A 522 -4.99 24.73 0.22
N GLU A 523 -6.21 24.37 0.64
CA GLU A 523 -6.52 23.01 1.11
C GLU A 523 -6.42 21.98 -0.01
N ASN A 524 -6.86 22.33 -1.23
CA ASN A 524 -6.71 21.48 -2.40
C ASN A 524 -5.23 21.18 -2.72
N LYS A 525 -4.37 22.20 -2.64
CA LYS A 525 -2.93 22.04 -2.82
C LYS A 525 -2.30 21.20 -1.71
N ILE A 526 -2.65 21.43 -0.45
CA ILE A 526 -2.17 20.60 0.67
C ILE A 526 -2.56 19.13 0.46
N TYR A 527 -3.80 18.89 0.04
CA TYR A 527 -4.29 17.54 -0.22
C TYR A 527 -3.50 16.79 -1.31
N ILE A 528 -3.13 17.46 -2.41
CA ILE A 528 -2.25 16.86 -3.43
C ILE A 528 -0.82 16.71 -2.90
N LYS A 529 -0.28 17.73 -2.22
CA LYS A 529 1.09 17.71 -1.69
C LYS A 529 1.31 16.53 -0.74
N GLU A 530 0.37 16.29 0.18
CA GLU A 530 0.49 15.24 1.18
C GLU A 530 0.31 13.83 0.61
N ASN A 531 -0.64 13.67 -0.31
CA ASN A 531 -1.14 12.34 -0.69
C ASN A 531 -0.70 11.89 -2.10
N VAL A 532 -0.27 12.80 -2.98
CA VAL A 532 0.25 12.48 -4.33
C VAL A 532 1.73 12.78 -4.43
N LEU A 533 2.19 13.92 -3.88
CA LEU A 533 3.60 14.26 -3.87
C LEU A 533 4.35 13.75 -2.64
N TYR A 534 3.68 13.09 -1.69
CA TYR A 534 4.28 12.57 -0.45
C TYR A 534 5.15 13.59 0.30
N ASN A 535 4.73 14.87 0.28
CA ASN A 535 5.43 16.03 0.82
C ASN A 535 6.74 16.43 0.13
N HIS A 536 7.07 15.84 -1.02
CA HIS A 536 8.12 16.36 -1.88
C HIS A 536 7.69 17.71 -2.48
N GLU A 537 8.65 18.61 -2.67
CA GLU A 537 8.39 19.92 -3.30
C GLU A 537 8.07 19.80 -4.80
N THR A 538 8.64 18.78 -5.45
CA THR A 538 8.39 18.45 -6.86
C THR A 538 8.75 16.98 -7.09
N LEU A 539 8.10 16.35 -8.06
CA LEU A 539 8.41 15.00 -8.54
C LEU A 539 8.62 15.04 -10.06
N PRO A 540 9.51 14.18 -10.63
CA PRO A 540 9.60 13.99 -12.07
C PRO A 540 8.48 13.09 -12.59
N ILE A 541 8.22 13.11 -13.89
CA ILE A 541 7.48 12.06 -14.58
C ILE A 541 8.38 10.82 -14.64
N GLY A 542 8.01 9.80 -13.88
CA GLY A 542 8.69 8.51 -13.85
C GLY A 542 8.29 7.62 -15.03
N GLU A 543 7.04 7.73 -15.47
CA GLU A 543 6.44 6.88 -16.51
C GLU A 543 5.50 7.67 -17.42
N PHE A 544 5.53 7.34 -18.70
CA PHE A 544 4.43 7.59 -19.63
C PHE A 544 4.00 6.29 -20.27
N ALA A 545 2.70 6.03 -20.30
CA ALA A 545 2.16 4.79 -20.80
C ALA A 545 0.83 4.95 -21.54
N ILE A 546 0.53 3.94 -22.36
CA ILE A 546 -0.75 3.79 -23.05
C ILE A 546 -1.32 2.45 -22.63
N GLY A 547 -2.30 2.47 -21.74
CA GLY A 547 -3.16 1.33 -21.44
C GLY A 547 -3.81 0.80 -22.71
N THR A 548 -3.88 -0.52 -22.84
CA THR A 548 -4.45 -1.25 -23.97
C THR A 548 -5.52 -2.24 -23.54
N ASN A 549 -5.82 -2.34 -22.24
CA ASN A 549 -6.84 -3.26 -21.73
C ASN A 549 -8.25 -2.65 -21.83
N THR A 550 -8.71 -2.49 -23.06
CA THR A 550 -10.07 -2.00 -23.35
C THR A 550 -11.16 -2.97 -22.89
N THR A 551 -10.83 -4.25 -22.69
CA THR A 551 -11.71 -5.23 -22.05
C THR A 551 -11.96 -4.87 -20.58
N ALA A 552 -10.92 -4.51 -19.83
CA ALA A 552 -11.06 -4.00 -18.47
C ALA A 552 -11.83 -2.67 -18.45
N TYR A 553 -11.61 -1.77 -19.42
CA TYR A 553 -12.39 -0.53 -19.54
C TYR A 553 -13.89 -0.81 -19.77
N ALA A 554 -14.22 -1.72 -20.70
CA ALA A 554 -15.59 -2.12 -20.97
C ALA A 554 -16.24 -2.84 -19.76
N MET A 555 -15.48 -3.68 -19.06
CA MET A 555 -15.91 -4.29 -17.80
C MET A 555 -16.23 -3.22 -16.76
N ALA A 556 -15.34 -2.24 -16.55
CA ALA A 556 -15.54 -1.15 -15.62
C ALA A 556 -16.82 -0.35 -15.95
N GLY A 557 -17.05 -0.06 -17.23
CA GLY A 557 -18.28 0.61 -17.70
C GLY A 557 -19.54 -0.23 -17.46
N LYS A 558 -19.51 -1.53 -17.78
CA LYS A 558 -20.64 -2.47 -17.58
C LYS A 558 -21.11 -2.50 -16.13
N PHE A 559 -20.18 -2.49 -15.18
CA PHE A 559 -20.50 -2.56 -13.76
C PHE A 559 -20.54 -1.20 -13.05
N GLY A 560 -20.27 -0.09 -13.75
CA GLY A 560 -20.14 1.23 -13.11
C GLY A 560 -19.02 1.26 -12.05
N ALA A 561 -17.93 0.55 -12.32
CA ALA A 561 -16.93 0.17 -11.32
C ALA A 561 -15.62 0.95 -11.38
N VAL A 562 -15.46 1.92 -12.31
CA VAL A 562 -14.19 2.67 -12.49
C VAL A 562 -13.62 3.16 -11.16
N TYR A 563 -14.47 3.71 -10.29
CA TYR A 563 -14.10 4.29 -8.99
C TYR A 563 -13.95 3.27 -7.85
N LYS A 564 -14.21 2.00 -8.15
CA LYS A 564 -14.07 0.87 -7.23
C LYS A 564 -12.89 -0.03 -7.59
N LEU A 565 -12.24 0.20 -8.73
CA LEU A 565 -11.10 -0.57 -9.21
C LEU A 565 -9.79 -0.06 -8.59
N PRO A 566 -8.80 -0.94 -8.39
CA PRO A 566 -7.48 -0.55 -7.93
C PRO A 566 -6.68 0.08 -9.08
N ILE A 567 -5.64 0.86 -8.74
CA ILE A 567 -4.81 1.53 -9.74
C ILE A 567 -4.20 0.52 -10.72
N LEU A 568 -3.81 -0.66 -10.23
CA LEU A 568 -3.34 -1.81 -11.01
C LEU A 568 -4.22 -2.14 -12.24
N ILE A 569 -5.54 -1.99 -12.13
CA ILE A 569 -6.47 -2.23 -13.24
C ILE A 569 -6.71 -0.93 -14.01
N VAL A 570 -6.87 0.19 -13.30
CA VAL A 570 -7.20 1.50 -13.89
C VAL A 570 -6.10 1.98 -14.85
N GLU A 571 -4.83 1.81 -14.51
CA GLU A 571 -3.68 2.18 -15.36
C GLU A 571 -3.73 1.50 -16.73
N LYS A 572 -4.25 0.26 -16.80
CA LYS A 572 -4.37 -0.48 -18.06
C LYS A 572 -5.53 0.01 -18.94
N MET A 573 -6.40 0.89 -18.44
CA MET A 573 -7.67 1.32 -19.06
C MET A 573 -7.60 2.67 -19.78
N GLY A 574 -6.42 3.24 -19.98
CA GLY A 574 -6.24 4.52 -20.68
C GLY A 574 -4.76 4.93 -20.71
N PRO A 575 -4.41 6.06 -21.34
CA PRO A 575 -3.08 6.62 -21.16
C PRO A 575 -2.91 7.14 -19.73
N HIS A 576 -1.73 6.93 -19.16
CA HIS A 576 -1.39 7.39 -17.82
C HIS A 576 0.02 7.95 -17.72
N PHE A 577 0.22 8.70 -16.64
CA PHE A 577 1.47 9.33 -16.27
C PHE A 577 1.75 9.00 -14.82
N ALA A 578 2.94 8.50 -14.52
CA ALA A 578 3.38 8.35 -13.14
C ALA A 578 4.23 9.54 -12.72
N VAL A 579 3.92 10.10 -11.55
CA VAL A 579 4.84 11.04 -10.87
C VAL A 579 5.63 10.31 -9.79
N GLY A 580 6.93 10.56 -9.73
CA GLY A 580 7.86 9.89 -8.82
C GLY A 580 8.96 9.13 -9.56
N ASP A 581 9.37 8.01 -8.99
CA ASP A 581 10.46 7.16 -9.50
C ASP A 581 10.08 6.48 -10.83
N THR A 582 11.08 6.07 -11.62
CA THR A 582 10.82 5.25 -12.81
C THR A 582 10.38 3.84 -12.40
N CYS A 583 9.71 3.10 -13.30
CA CYS A 583 9.34 1.69 -13.07
C CYS A 583 10.58 0.78 -12.90
N TYR A 584 11.75 1.26 -13.29
CA TYR A 584 13.04 0.59 -13.17
C TYR A 584 13.86 1.07 -11.98
N SER A 585 13.26 1.75 -11.00
CA SER A 585 13.95 2.24 -9.80
C SER A 585 14.79 1.12 -9.16
N TYR A 586 16.10 1.34 -9.03
CA TYR A 586 17.11 0.37 -8.57
C TYR A 586 17.42 -0.81 -9.52
N GLU A 587 16.81 -0.85 -10.69
CA GLU A 587 16.95 -1.89 -11.70
C GLU A 587 17.42 -1.34 -13.06
N GLU A 588 17.78 -0.06 -13.15
CA GLU A 588 18.10 0.60 -14.43
C GLU A 588 19.30 -0.01 -15.16
N GLU A 589 20.21 -0.66 -14.42
CA GLU A 589 21.38 -1.34 -15.00
C GLU A 589 21.03 -2.74 -15.57
N ILE A 590 19.87 -3.31 -15.22
CA ILE A 590 19.43 -4.63 -15.67
C ILE A 590 18.84 -4.51 -17.07
N LYS A 591 19.46 -5.20 -18.03
CA LYS A 591 18.97 -5.21 -19.42
C LYS A 591 17.69 -6.03 -19.52
N THR A 592 16.60 -5.35 -19.83
CA THR A 592 15.31 -5.96 -20.14
C THR A 592 15.08 -5.94 -21.64
N TYR A 593 14.34 -6.95 -22.14
CA TYR A 593 14.10 -7.15 -23.55
C TYR A 593 12.62 -7.39 -23.80
N ASN A 594 12.08 -6.75 -24.83
CA ASN A 594 10.74 -7.05 -25.30
C ASN A 594 10.67 -8.43 -25.96
N PRO A 595 9.45 -9.00 -26.15
CA PRO A 595 9.26 -10.27 -26.85
C PRO A 595 9.81 -10.30 -28.29
N ASP A 596 10.00 -9.14 -28.93
CA ASP A 596 10.63 -9.01 -30.25
C ASP A 596 12.17 -9.07 -30.22
N GLY A 597 12.76 -9.12 -29.02
CA GLY A 597 14.20 -9.18 -28.78
C GLY A 597 14.90 -7.83 -28.71
N LYS A 598 14.19 -6.70 -28.79
CA LYS A 598 14.79 -5.36 -28.63
C LYS A 598 15.07 -5.06 -27.16
N GLU A 599 16.25 -4.48 -26.90
CA GLU A 599 16.63 -3.97 -25.59
C GLU A 599 15.84 -2.71 -25.27
N ILE A 600 15.21 -2.67 -24.11
CA ILE A 600 14.54 -1.46 -23.63
C ILE A 600 15.63 -0.51 -23.10
N VAL A 601 15.80 0.64 -23.74
CA VAL A 601 16.87 1.60 -23.38
C VAL A 601 16.37 2.75 -22.53
N ALA A 602 15.07 3.04 -22.55
CA ALA A 602 14.43 4.08 -21.77
C ALA A 602 14.12 3.63 -20.32
N ARG A 603 15.16 3.19 -19.59
CA ARG A 603 15.06 2.74 -18.19
C ARG A 603 15.34 3.83 -17.17
N GLU A 604 16.06 4.88 -17.58
CA GLU A 604 16.41 6.01 -16.74
C GLU A 604 15.98 7.34 -17.36
N ASN A 605 15.88 8.36 -16.52
CA ASN A 605 15.66 9.75 -16.93
C ASN A 605 16.70 10.66 -16.27
N GLU A 606 16.65 11.97 -16.53
CA GLU A 606 17.66 12.91 -16.02
C GLU A 606 17.74 12.98 -14.49
N VAL A 607 16.69 12.56 -13.78
CA VAL A 607 16.67 12.49 -12.31
C VAL A 607 17.16 11.14 -11.82
N SER A 608 16.65 10.01 -12.31
CA SER A 608 17.13 8.69 -11.86
C SER A 608 18.59 8.43 -12.26
N ALA A 609 19.08 9.05 -13.34
CA ALA A 609 20.50 9.06 -13.72
C ALA A 609 21.42 9.66 -12.64
N LEU A 610 20.89 10.51 -11.74
CA LEU A 610 21.65 11.04 -10.61
C LEU A 610 22.14 9.94 -9.67
N ARG A 611 21.60 8.71 -9.70
CA ARG A 611 22.10 7.60 -8.87
C ARG A 611 23.59 7.31 -9.06
N LYS A 612 24.11 7.64 -10.25
CA LYS A 612 25.52 7.48 -10.63
C LYS A 612 26.44 8.51 -9.94
N THR A 613 25.89 9.61 -9.43
CA THR A 613 26.65 10.73 -8.84
C THR A 613 26.19 11.09 -7.42
N ASP A 614 24.90 11.06 -7.15
CA ASP A 614 24.23 11.33 -5.88
C ASP A 614 22.87 10.59 -5.80
N ILE A 615 22.89 9.39 -5.22
CA ILE A 615 21.70 8.53 -5.05
C ILE A 615 20.58 9.18 -4.23
N SER A 616 20.92 10.11 -3.32
CA SER A 616 19.94 10.84 -2.50
C SER A 616 19.07 11.80 -3.31
N LYS A 617 19.35 11.99 -4.60
CA LYS A 617 18.56 12.83 -5.51
C LYS A 617 17.89 12.03 -6.63
N ALA A 618 18.11 10.72 -6.68
CA ALA A 618 17.67 9.88 -7.78
C ALA A 618 16.31 9.21 -7.53
N TYR A 619 16.04 8.89 -6.26
CA TYR A 619 14.86 8.14 -5.85
C TYR A 619 14.09 8.87 -4.76
N PHE A 620 12.77 8.93 -4.91
CA PHE A 620 11.83 9.59 -4.02
C PHE A 620 11.06 8.58 -3.17
N GLY A 621 11.06 7.29 -3.54
CA GLY A 621 10.34 6.24 -2.81
C GLY A 621 8.83 6.28 -3.03
N CYS A 622 8.39 6.89 -4.13
CA CYS A 622 6.99 6.96 -4.54
C CYS A 622 6.85 6.86 -6.06
N HIS A 623 5.70 6.36 -6.50
CA HIS A 623 5.30 6.25 -7.90
C HIS A 623 3.77 6.28 -7.89
N THR A 624 3.16 7.27 -8.55
CA THR A 624 1.70 7.43 -8.56
C THR A 624 1.19 7.63 -9.96
N ASP A 625 0.49 6.62 -10.46
CA ASP A 625 -0.15 6.59 -11.77
C ASP A 625 -1.42 7.42 -11.81
N ILE A 626 -1.53 8.28 -12.83
CA ILE A 626 -2.67 9.15 -13.07
C ILE A 626 -3.19 8.86 -14.47
N THR A 627 -4.27 8.08 -14.53
CA THR A 627 -4.89 7.65 -15.79
C THR A 627 -5.93 8.64 -16.28
N ILE A 628 -5.89 8.92 -17.58
CA ILE A 628 -6.94 9.66 -18.29
C ILE A 628 -7.91 8.64 -18.91
N PRO A 629 -9.22 8.69 -18.60
CA PRO A 629 -10.21 7.82 -19.22
C PRO A 629 -10.24 7.97 -20.76
N TYR A 630 -10.47 6.88 -21.50
CA TYR A 630 -10.53 6.94 -22.97
C TYR A 630 -11.55 7.95 -23.51
N ASP A 631 -12.72 8.07 -22.88
CA ASP A 631 -13.76 9.01 -23.24
C ASP A 631 -13.37 10.48 -22.98
N GLU A 632 -12.33 10.72 -22.19
CA GLU A 632 -11.72 12.03 -21.98
C GLU A 632 -10.53 12.32 -22.90
N ILE A 633 -10.08 11.35 -23.73
CA ILE A 633 -8.96 11.52 -24.66
C ILE A 633 -9.41 11.97 -26.04
N GLY A 634 -8.90 13.13 -26.47
CA GLY A 634 -9.09 13.66 -27.81
C GLY A 634 -8.10 13.07 -28.81
N GLU A 635 -6.81 13.06 -28.47
CA GLU A 635 -5.77 12.62 -29.41
C GLU A 635 -4.49 12.15 -28.69
N ILE A 636 -3.89 11.07 -29.18
CA ILE A 636 -2.49 10.69 -28.92
C ILE A 636 -1.78 10.58 -30.26
N THR A 637 -0.73 11.37 -30.46
CA THR A 637 0.00 11.45 -31.72
C THR A 637 1.51 11.38 -31.49
N ALA A 638 2.16 10.40 -32.11
CA ALA A 638 3.61 10.29 -32.19
C ALA A 638 4.13 11.22 -33.29
N VAL A 639 5.08 12.10 -32.97
CA VAL A 639 5.68 13.03 -33.94
C VAL A 639 7.12 12.63 -34.22
N THR A 640 7.42 12.32 -35.47
CA THR A 640 8.76 11.86 -35.89
C THR A 640 9.75 13.01 -36.04
N LYS A 641 11.03 12.69 -36.21
CA LYS A 641 12.09 13.68 -36.51
C LYS A 641 11.83 14.48 -37.79
N ALA A 642 11.09 13.91 -38.74
CA ALA A 642 10.71 14.57 -39.99
C ALA A 642 9.46 15.47 -39.85
N GLY A 643 8.83 15.49 -38.67
CA GLY A 643 7.57 16.19 -38.42
C GLY A 643 6.34 15.45 -38.91
N GLU A 644 6.47 14.19 -39.33
CA GLU A 644 5.33 13.33 -39.63
C GLU A 644 4.57 13.01 -38.33
N GLU A 645 3.24 13.10 -38.39
CA GLU A 645 2.35 12.82 -37.28
C GLU A 645 1.67 11.46 -37.48
N ILE A 646 1.92 10.53 -36.57
CA ILE A 646 1.32 9.20 -36.54
C ILE A 646 0.29 9.19 -35.40
N THR A 647 -0.99 9.26 -35.75
CA THR A 647 -2.07 9.23 -34.76
C THR A 647 -2.26 7.81 -34.24
N ILE A 648 -2.18 7.66 -32.92
CA ILE A 648 -2.36 6.39 -32.20
C ILE A 648 -3.80 6.26 -31.72
N ILE A 649 -4.29 7.28 -31.02
CA ILE A 649 -5.66 7.37 -30.52
C ILE A 649 -6.31 8.65 -31.04
N LYS A 650 -7.58 8.58 -31.44
CA LYS A 650 -8.41 9.71 -31.80
C LYS A 650 -9.81 9.55 -31.22
N ASN A 651 -10.29 10.55 -30.49
CA ASN A 651 -11.59 10.55 -29.81
C ASN A 651 -11.83 9.26 -28.99
N GLY A 652 -10.84 8.89 -28.17
CA GLY A 652 -10.90 7.70 -27.32
C GLY A 652 -10.76 6.34 -28.00
N LYS A 653 -10.52 6.29 -29.33
CA LYS A 653 -10.37 5.03 -30.08
C LYS A 653 -8.99 4.89 -30.69
N PHE A 654 -8.47 3.67 -30.73
CA PHE A 654 -7.24 3.36 -31.42
C PHE A 654 -7.45 3.47 -32.94
N VAL A 655 -6.61 4.22 -33.65
CA VAL A 655 -6.73 4.43 -35.11
C VAL A 655 -5.51 3.96 -35.89
N LEU A 656 -4.47 3.48 -35.19
CA LEU A 656 -3.28 2.93 -35.80
C LEU A 656 -3.57 1.55 -36.41
N ASP A 657 -3.11 1.31 -37.64
CA ASP A 657 -3.24 0.01 -38.30
C ASP A 657 -2.66 -1.13 -37.44
N GLY A 658 -3.40 -2.23 -37.35
CA GLY A 658 -3.05 -3.39 -36.53
C GLY A 658 -3.54 -3.33 -35.08
N THR A 659 -4.19 -2.23 -34.66
CA THR A 659 -4.75 -2.06 -33.31
C THR A 659 -6.26 -2.30 -33.21
N GLU A 660 -6.90 -2.75 -34.29
CA GLU A 660 -8.36 -2.82 -34.41
C GLU A 660 -8.99 -3.73 -33.36
N MET A 661 -8.25 -4.74 -32.88
CA MET A 661 -8.73 -5.62 -31.82
C MET A 661 -9.02 -4.88 -30.51
N LEU A 662 -8.28 -3.80 -30.22
CA LEU A 662 -8.45 -3.01 -29.00
C LEU A 662 -9.78 -2.24 -29.02
N ASN A 663 -10.32 -1.93 -30.19
CA ASN A 663 -11.60 -1.23 -30.27
C ASN A 663 -12.82 -2.15 -30.19
N LYS A 664 -12.66 -3.48 -30.20
CA LYS A 664 -13.81 -4.41 -30.17
C LYS A 664 -14.64 -4.31 -28.89
N PRO A 665 -14.04 -4.07 -27.70
CA PRO A 665 -14.81 -3.87 -26.47
C PRO A 665 -15.38 -2.45 -26.29
N LEU A 666 -14.91 -1.46 -27.05
CA LEU A 666 -15.20 -0.02 -26.88
C LEU A 666 -16.49 0.47 -27.55
#